data_AF-A0A2A4TYC8-F1
#
_entry.id   AF-A0A2A4TYC8-F1
#
_cell.length_a   1.000
_cell.length_b   1.000
_cell.length_c   1.000
_cell.angle_alpha   90.00
_cell.angle_beta   90.00
_cell.angle_gamma   90.00
#
_symmetry.space_group_name_H-M   'P 1'
#
loop_
_entity.id
_entity.type
_entity.pdbx_description
1 polymer ?
#
loop_
_entity_poly.entity_id
_entity_poly.type
_entity_poly.pdbx_seq_one_letter_code
_entity_poly.pdbx_strand_id
1 'polypeptide(L)'
;MVLPERERLSEHYRKRFDYISKKYPEFAPKSVAVHMGIIRTSDMLWRVIKKHLREFDLSPPAGGVLLMLDGADPAKTMTEISRELAVTPANITGIVDTLEKRGFVQRIPNPEDRRVFRIGITDAGTKMIRSIAPGYFKLIHSLYSDLDEKESTTLTHALEKVRERLLPLLGAALLMLGTAIAAPASTWTVRESVKSALAVHPTVAEAHRGVDAALSAQLTLLGLYDPSLTASVQRLDSKSAPALIFQTPRTVTDSASLGLTKRFKLGTIAGISTNYSKAKDDSANPFSFNPRHSSSLDLTVSQPLLKGLVGKPERAALRASAQALLAARASHARAAENAAAEVGTAYWKLWQARESIAVFQRSAEEAREFLATTRRLRKTFAAERDDLLRSQADLLSKELEVLDSRESAEERTAELEELTGVNRERLDDAALENPPVPQPLVPSLARALTARTDLAAAKAVAARDAQTLAASEAGFGLPALSLNGAWGWTGLKSDSSGSFEQLGRFGFRTWSLGLDFSYAFGRRVDLAGRTDARAAKLLADVRTTALERLIQREVETASRRLRVSLERVRVTRKLEILQEEVLSLSQKKYSQGRIESRDRLRDANAALAARSARVAAHSEFAQRSVLARAAEGTLLEHLDISP
;
A
#
# COMPACT_ATOMS: atom_id res chain seq x y z
N MET A 1 -42.71 -26.82 37.56
CA MET A 1 -43.52 -25.59 37.39
C MET A 1 -42.86 -24.75 36.30
N VAL A 2 -43.44 -24.71 35.10
CA VAL A 2 -42.86 -24.06 33.92
C VAL A 2 -43.41 -22.63 33.83
N LEU A 3 -42.54 -21.63 33.98
CA LEU A 3 -42.94 -20.22 33.84
C LEU A 3 -43.38 -19.93 32.38
N PRO A 4 -44.46 -19.15 32.17
CA PRO A 4 -44.94 -18.74 30.84
C PRO A 4 -43.87 -18.02 30.00
N GLU A 5 -43.97 -18.12 28.67
CA GLU A 5 -42.95 -17.68 27.69
C GLU A 5 -42.54 -16.19 27.82
N ARG A 6 -43.45 -15.32 28.28
CA ARG A 6 -43.17 -13.91 28.61
C ARG A 6 -42.15 -13.75 29.75
N GLU A 7 -42.21 -14.60 30.78
CA GLU A 7 -41.29 -14.57 31.93
C GLU A 7 -39.93 -15.21 31.62
N ARG A 8 -39.89 -16.21 30.73
CA ARG A 8 -38.63 -16.84 30.28
C ARG A 8 -37.74 -15.88 29.49
N LEU A 9 -38.33 -15.06 28.63
CA LEU A 9 -37.60 -14.06 27.86
C LEU A 9 -37.04 -12.96 28.79
N SER A 10 -37.83 -12.45 29.74
CA SER A 10 -37.34 -11.45 30.71
C SER A 10 -36.22 -11.99 31.59
N GLU A 11 -36.28 -13.28 32.00
CA GLU A 11 -35.24 -13.93 32.79
C GLU A 11 -33.94 -14.17 32.00
N HIS A 12 -34.02 -14.56 30.72
CA HIS A 12 -32.86 -14.72 29.83
C HIS A 12 -32.09 -13.40 29.66
N TYR A 13 -32.80 -12.30 29.43
CA TYR A 13 -32.16 -10.98 29.31
C TYR A 13 -31.63 -10.48 30.64
N ARG A 14 -32.30 -10.76 31.76
CA ARG A 14 -31.79 -10.44 33.10
C ARG A 14 -30.48 -11.17 33.40
N LYS A 15 -30.39 -12.47 33.07
CA LYS A 15 -29.15 -13.27 33.20
C LYS A 15 -28.04 -12.77 32.28
N ARG A 16 -28.36 -12.40 31.04
CA ARG A 16 -27.39 -11.84 30.08
C ARG A 16 -26.91 -10.45 30.51
N PHE A 17 -27.79 -9.66 31.10
CA PHE A 17 -27.47 -8.35 31.64
C PHE A 17 -26.59 -8.45 32.90
N ASP A 18 -26.89 -9.37 33.82
CA ASP A 18 -26.02 -9.70 34.96
C ASP A 18 -24.65 -10.22 34.53
N TYR A 19 -24.58 -10.95 33.42
CA TYR A 19 -23.32 -11.38 32.83
C TYR A 19 -22.52 -10.21 32.26
N ILE A 20 -23.15 -9.31 31.49
CA ILE A 20 -22.48 -8.15 30.88
C ILE A 20 -22.03 -7.15 31.95
N SER A 21 -22.84 -6.89 32.98
CA SER A 21 -22.50 -5.98 34.08
C SER A 21 -21.36 -6.49 34.94
N LYS A 22 -21.22 -7.82 35.12
CA LYS A 22 -20.05 -8.43 35.76
C LYS A 22 -18.80 -8.40 34.88
N LYS A 23 -18.95 -8.54 33.56
CA LYS A 23 -17.83 -8.61 32.62
C LYS A 23 -17.23 -7.24 32.30
N TYR A 24 -18.05 -6.18 32.29
CA TYR A 24 -17.62 -4.82 32.01
C TYR A 24 -18.15 -3.84 33.08
N PRO A 25 -17.54 -3.83 34.28
CA PRO A 25 -18.01 -3.04 35.41
C PRO A 25 -17.90 -1.52 35.19
N GLU A 26 -17.09 -1.08 34.21
CA GLU A 26 -16.97 0.34 33.83
C GLU A 26 -18.23 0.92 33.14
N PHE A 27 -19.15 0.08 32.64
CA PHE A 27 -20.38 0.56 32.00
C PHE A 27 -21.54 0.58 32.98
N ALA A 28 -22.19 1.74 33.16
CA ALA A 28 -23.37 1.87 34.00
C ALA A 28 -24.48 0.90 33.53
N PRO A 29 -24.82 -0.17 34.29
CA PRO A 29 -25.71 -1.20 33.78
C PRO A 29 -27.07 -0.61 33.38
N LYS A 30 -27.58 0.35 34.15
CA LYS A 30 -28.87 1.00 33.92
C LYS A 30 -29.00 1.61 32.51
N SER A 31 -27.96 2.22 31.94
CA SER A 31 -28.03 2.82 30.61
C SER A 31 -28.10 1.77 29.50
N VAL A 32 -27.40 0.65 29.67
CA VAL A 32 -27.44 -0.48 28.72
C VAL A 32 -28.82 -1.15 28.71
N ALA A 33 -29.45 -1.31 29.88
CA ALA A 33 -30.80 -1.85 29.98
C ALA A 33 -31.83 -0.96 29.26
N VAL A 34 -31.76 0.35 29.49
CA VAL A 34 -32.63 1.33 28.82
C VAL A 34 -32.41 1.33 27.32
N HIS A 35 -31.16 1.32 26.85
CA HIS A 35 -30.83 1.30 25.43
C HIS A 35 -31.37 0.04 24.72
N MET A 36 -31.15 -1.15 25.29
CA MET A 36 -31.67 -2.40 24.75
C MET A 36 -33.20 -2.46 24.78
N GLY A 37 -33.82 -1.88 25.82
CA GLY A 37 -35.27 -1.71 25.91
C GLY A 37 -35.81 -0.84 24.76
N ILE A 38 -35.17 0.29 24.47
CA ILE A 38 -35.56 1.18 23.37
C ILE A 38 -35.44 0.47 22.02
N ILE A 39 -34.31 -0.19 21.73
CA ILE A 39 -34.10 -0.89 20.44
C ILE A 39 -35.14 -1.98 20.24
N ARG A 40 -35.35 -2.83 21.25
CA ARG A 40 -36.28 -3.96 21.15
C ARG A 40 -37.71 -3.49 20.96
N THR A 41 -38.15 -2.53 21.77
CA THR A 41 -39.50 -1.98 21.68
C THR A 41 -39.70 -1.27 20.35
N SER A 42 -38.71 -0.50 19.87
CA SER A 42 -38.76 0.15 18.55
C SER A 42 -38.90 -0.87 17.42
N ASP A 43 -38.10 -1.93 17.38
CA ASP A 43 -38.19 -2.96 16.35
C ASP A 43 -39.54 -3.70 16.37
N MET A 44 -40.07 -4.01 17.56
CA MET A 44 -41.39 -4.62 17.70
C MET A 44 -42.51 -3.68 17.25
N LEU A 45 -42.44 -2.39 17.61
CA LEU A 45 -43.38 -1.36 17.14
C LEU A 45 -43.34 -1.24 15.62
N TRP A 46 -42.14 -1.18 15.02
CA TRP A 46 -41.97 -1.13 13.57
C TRP A 46 -42.56 -2.35 12.87
N ARG A 47 -42.45 -3.55 13.44
CA ARG A 47 -43.07 -4.77 12.88
C ARG A 47 -44.59 -4.71 12.87
N VAL A 48 -45.21 -4.21 13.94
CA VAL A 48 -46.67 -4.08 14.05
C VAL A 48 -47.19 -2.97 13.12
N ILE A 49 -46.55 -1.81 13.11
CA ILE A 49 -46.89 -0.69 12.23
C ILE A 49 -46.71 -1.07 10.75
N LYS A 50 -45.62 -1.77 10.40
CA LYS A 50 -45.38 -2.28 9.03
C LYS A 50 -46.44 -3.27 8.59
N LYS A 51 -46.97 -4.11 9.48
CA LYS A 51 -48.06 -5.03 9.14
C LYS A 51 -49.34 -4.26 8.79
N HIS A 52 -49.68 -3.23 9.56
CA HIS A 52 -50.87 -2.41 9.31
C HIS A 52 -50.76 -1.60 8.01
N LEU A 53 -49.61 -0.97 7.74
CA LEU A 53 -49.41 -0.15 6.53
C LEU A 53 -49.27 -0.98 5.24
N ARG A 54 -48.89 -2.25 5.35
CA ARG A 54 -48.88 -3.20 4.21
C ARG A 54 -50.28 -3.45 3.62
N GLU A 55 -51.34 -3.34 4.43
CA GLU A 55 -52.72 -3.47 3.95
C GLU A 55 -53.10 -2.37 2.93
N PHE A 56 -52.32 -1.29 2.88
CA PHE A 56 -52.49 -0.14 1.99
C PHE A 56 -51.35 0.00 0.95
N ASP A 57 -50.53 -1.04 0.78
CA ASP A 57 -49.34 -1.05 -0.08
C ASP A 57 -48.36 0.11 0.22
N LEU A 58 -48.30 0.60 1.46
CA LEU A 58 -47.41 1.69 1.86
C LEU A 58 -46.26 1.16 2.72
N SER A 59 -45.06 1.69 2.48
CA SER A 59 -43.94 1.50 3.40
C SER A 59 -44.15 2.38 4.65
N PRO A 60 -43.62 2.00 5.82
CA PRO A 60 -43.74 2.82 7.02
C PRO A 60 -43.25 4.27 6.87
N PRO A 61 -42.11 4.54 6.21
CA PRO A 61 -41.68 5.91 5.92
C PRO A 61 -42.64 6.66 4.98
N ALA A 62 -43.20 6.00 3.96
CA ALA A 62 -44.16 6.62 3.05
C ALA A 62 -45.48 6.98 3.75
N GLY A 63 -45.97 6.12 4.65
CA GLY A 63 -47.11 6.41 5.51
C GLY A 63 -46.84 7.59 6.47
N GLY A 64 -45.62 7.64 7.05
CA GLY A 64 -45.19 8.76 7.90
C GLY A 64 -45.15 10.10 7.17
N VAL A 65 -44.63 10.13 5.93
CA VAL A 65 -44.63 11.34 5.08
C VAL A 65 -46.06 11.81 4.81
N LEU A 66 -46.97 10.91 4.44
CA LEU A 66 -48.35 11.28 4.16
C LEU A 66 -49.09 11.78 5.41
N LEU A 67 -48.90 11.14 6.58
CA LEU A 67 -49.50 11.58 7.84
C LEU A 67 -48.99 12.96 8.27
N MET A 68 -47.71 13.25 8.02
CA MET A 68 -47.08 14.54 8.33
C MET A 68 -47.53 15.67 7.39
N LEU A 69 -47.87 15.35 6.14
CA LEU A 69 -48.38 16.32 5.17
C LEU A 69 -49.90 16.55 5.29
N ASP A 70 -50.63 15.64 5.96
CA ASP A 70 -52.05 15.80 6.25
C ASP A 70 -52.27 16.98 7.20
N GLY A 71 -52.92 18.05 6.72
CA GLY A 71 -53.15 19.28 7.47
C GLY A 71 -51.96 20.25 7.56
N ALA A 72 -50.86 20.01 6.83
CA ALA A 72 -49.71 20.92 6.80
C ALA A 72 -49.94 22.10 5.83
N ASP A 73 -50.13 23.30 6.38
CA ASP A 73 -50.17 24.57 5.62
C ASP A 73 -49.24 25.61 6.29
N PRO A 74 -48.18 26.10 5.60
CA PRO A 74 -47.78 25.78 4.23
C PRO A 74 -47.15 24.39 4.07
N ALA A 75 -47.25 23.84 2.85
CA ALA A 75 -46.62 22.57 2.45
C ALA A 75 -45.12 22.53 2.78
N LYS A 76 -44.60 21.38 3.23
CA LYS A 76 -43.24 21.27 3.78
C LYS A 76 -42.19 20.95 2.71
N THR A 77 -40.97 21.44 2.89
CA THR A 77 -39.81 21.08 2.06
C THR A 77 -39.29 19.69 2.40
N MET A 78 -38.54 19.08 1.47
CA MET A 78 -37.88 17.78 1.70
C MET A 78 -36.97 17.79 2.94
N THR A 79 -36.31 18.91 3.21
CA THR A 79 -35.41 19.09 4.36
C THR A 79 -36.18 19.10 5.68
N GLU A 80 -37.34 19.76 5.71
CA GLU A 80 -38.22 19.78 6.89
C GLU A 80 -38.81 18.38 7.16
N ILE A 81 -39.25 17.68 6.12
CA ILE A 81 -39.75 16.29 6.22
C ILE A 81 -38.67 15.34 6.73
N SER A 82 -37.45 15.45 6.20
CA SER A 82 -36.29 14.66 6.64
C SER A 82 -35.94 14.90 8.11
N ARG A 83 -35.99 16.16 8.56
CA ARG A 83 -35.68 16.54 9.94
C ARG A 83 -36.72 16.01 10.93
N GLU A 84 -37.99 16.14 10.61
CA GLU A 84 -39.09 15.77 11.52
C GLU A 84 -39.28 14.25 11.63
N LEU A 85 -39.07 13.52 10.53
CA LEU A 85 -39.12 12.05 10.52
C LEU A 85 -37.79 11.39 10.92
N ALA A 86 -36.74 12.19 11.18
CA ALA A 86 -35.38 11.72 11.48
C ALA A 86 -34.84 10.69 10.46
N VAL A 87 -35.18 10.85 9.18
CA VAL A 87 -34.73 10.00 8.06
C VAL A 87 -33.84 10.82 7.13
N THR A 88 -32.82 10.23 6.53
CA THR A 88 -31.90 10.95 5.65
C THR A 88 -32.59 11.53 4.41
N PRO A 89 -32.21 12.73 3.92
CA PRO A 89 -32.82 13.38 2.76
C PRO A 89 -32.82 12.52 1.48
N ALA A 90 -31.76 11.71 1.27
CA ALA A 90 -31.64 10.81 0.12
C ALA A 90 -32.71 9.70 0.10
N ASN A 91 -33.17 9.25 1.27
CA ASN A 91 -34.27 8.29 1.38
C ASN A 91 -35.63 8.99 1.14
N ILE A 92 -35.75 10.26 1.57
CA ILE A 92 -36.96 11.07 1.40
C ILE A 92 -37.23 11.39 -0.07
N THR A 93 -36.21 11.66 -0.89
CA THR A 93 -36.39 11.89 -2.34
C THR A 93 -37.02 10.68 -3.03
N GLY A 94 -36.51 9.46 -2.79
CA GLY A 94 -37.07 8.24 -3.38
C GLY A 94 -38.47 7.90 -2.86
N ILE A 95 -38.74 8.18 -1.58
CA ILE A 95 -40.07 8.01 -0.98
C ILE A 95 -41.07 8.98 -1.63
N VAL A 96 -40.71 10.25 -1.77
CA VAL A 96 -41.59 11.27 -2.36
C VAL A 96 -41.76 11.04 -3.86
N ASP A 97 -40.73 10.63 -4.60
CA ASP A 97 -40.86 10.24 -6.02
C ASP A 97 -41.85 9.07 -6.18
N THR A 98 -41.84 8.11 -5.25
CA THR A 98 -42.77 6.98 -5.25
C THR A 98 -44.21 7.43 -4.93
N LEU A 99 -44.37 8.32 -3.94
CA LEU A 99 -45.67 8.89 -3.59
C LEU A 99 -46.23 9.80 -4.69
N GLU A 100 -45.38 10.56 -5.37
CA GLU A 100 -45.75 11.43 -6.50
C GLU A 100 -46.16 10.59 -7.72
N LYS A 101 -45.41 9.52 -8.05
CA LYS A 101 -45.80 8.55 -9.09
C LYS A 101 -47.15 7.87 -8.82
N ARG A 102 -47.49 7.67 -7.54
CA ARG A 102 -48.79 7.12 -7.11
C ARG A 102 -49.88 8.19 -7.02
N GLY A 103 -49.55 9.45 -7.31
CA GLY A 103 -50.49 10.57 -7.29
C GLY A 103 -50.92 11.01 -5.90
N PHE A 104 -50.17 10.67 -4.83
CA PHE A 104 -50.53 11.03 -3.45
C PHE A 104 -49.95 12.36 -3.00
N VAL A 105 -48.81 12.78 -3.55
CA VAL A 105 -48.19 14.08 -3.26
C VAL A 105 -47.82 14.78 -4.57
N GLN A 106 -47.61 16.09 -4.51
CA GLN A 106 -47.21 16.92 -5.64
C GLN A 106 -46.09 17.89 -5.24
N ARG A 107 -45.16 18.15 -6.17
CA ARG A 107 -44.13 19.18 -6.02
C ARG A 107 -44.67 20.57 -6.37
N ILE A 108 -44.65 21.47 -5.39
CA ILE A 108 -45.05 22.87 -5.52
C ILE A 108 -43.76 23.71 -5.52
N PRO A 109 -43.52 24.58 -6.52
CA PRO A 109 -42.36 25.47 -6.53
C PRO A 109 -42.35 26.35 -5.28
N ASN A 110 -41.21 26.44 -4.58
CA ASN A 110 -41.09 27.33 -3.44
C ASN A 110 -41.02 28.80 -3.92
N PRO A 111 -41.89 29.71 -3.45
CA PRO A 111 -41.92 31.11 -3.91
C PRO A 111 -40.63 31.89 -3.62
N GLU A 112 -39.87 31.50 -2.58
CA GLU A 112 -38.63 32.18 -2.17
C GLU A 112 -37.37 31.64 -2.87
N ASP A 113 -37.37 30.37 -3.29
CA ASP A 113 -36.24 29.75 -4.01
C ASP A 113 -36.76 28.72 -5.02
N ARG A 114 -36.70 29.07 -6.32
CA ARG A 114 -37.16 28.21 -7.43
C ARG A 114 -36.37 26.90 -7.56
N ARG A 115 -35.25 26.73 -6.84
CA ARG A 115 -34.46 25.50 -6.80
C ARG A 115 -34.95 24.51 -5.73
N VAL A 116 -35.86 24.93 -4.85
CA VAL A 116 -36.44 24.10 -3.79
C VAL A 116 -37.92 23.84 -4.08
N PHE A 117 -38.36 22.60 -3.93
CA PHE A 117 -39.77 22.23 -4.02
C PHE A 117 -40.35 21.98 -2.61
N ARG A 118 -41.56 22.50 -2.38
CA ARG A 118 -42.43 22.12 -1.27
C ARG A 118 -43.29 20.94 -1.71
N ILE A 119 -43.52 19.99 -0.82
CA ILE A 119 -44.27 18.77 -1.10
C ILE A 119 -45.67 18.95 -0.51
N GLY A 120 -46.65 19.11 -1.38
CA GLY A 120 -48.06 19.20 -0.99
C GLY A 120 -48.74 17.83 -1.07
N ILE A 121 -49.63 17.54 -0.13
CA ILE A 121 -50.52 16.38 -0.25
C ILE A 121 -51.62 16.68 -1.28
N THR A 122 -51.98 15.69 -2.09
CA THR A 122 -53.08 15.80 -3.07
C THR A 122 -54.39 15.29 -2.46
N ASP A 123 -55.54 15.55 -3.09
CA ASP A 123 -56.84 14.98 -2.67
C ASP A 123 -56.82 13.44 -2.58
N ALA A 124 -56.07 12.78 -3.47
CA ALA A 124 -55.89 11.33 -3.43
C ALA A 124 -55.04 10.89 -2.23
N GLY A 125 -53.98 11.64 -1.90
CA GLY A 125 -53.18 11.43 -0.69
C GLY A 125 -53.98 11.65 0.59
N THR A 126 -54.81 12.70 0.64
CA THR A 126 -55.68 13.00 1.78
C THR A 126 -56.75 11.91 1.98
N LYS A 127 -57.35 11.40 0.88
CA LYS A 127 -58.27 10.25 0.96
C LYS A 127 -57.56 8.99 1.46
N MET A 128 -56.34 8.74 1.00
CA MET A 128 -55.52 7.62 1.45
C MET A 128 -55.24 7.71 2.96
N ILE A 129 -54.84 8.88 3.47
CA ILE A 129 -54.63 9.05 4.91
C ILE A 129 -55.92 8.93 5.71
N ARG A 130 -57.04 9.47 5.23
CA ARG A 130 -58.35 9.28 5.91
C ARG A 130 -58.76 7.81 6.00
N SER A 131 -58.29 6.94 5.11
CA SER A 131 -58.52 5.49 5.19
C SER A 131 -57.59 4.76 6.17
N ILE A 132 -56.39 5.32 6.43
CA ILE A 132 -55.36 4.70 7.28
C ILE A 132 -55.44 5.22 8.72
N ALA A 133 -55.60 6.53 8.89
CA ALA A 133 -55.47 7.24 10.16
C ALA A 133 -56.37 6.66 11.27
N PRO A 134 -57.67 6.35 11.07
CA PRO A 134 -58.50 5.80 12.14
C PRO A 134 -57.99 4.44 12.66
N GLY A 135 -57.56 3.56 11.76
CA GLY A 135 -57.00 2.25 12.10
C GLY A 135 -55.64 2.38 12.79
N TYR A 136 -54.80 3.28 12.28
CA TYR A 136 -53.49 3.59 12.85
C TYR A 136 -53.61 4.17 14.26
N PHE A 137 -54.47 5.16 14.49
CA PHE A 137 -54.66 5.76 15.81
C PHE A 137 -55.32 4.79 16.80
N LYS A 138 -56.24 3.93 16.35
CA LYS A 138 -56.81 2.87 17.20
C LYS A 138 -55.75 1.83 17.60
N LEU A 139 -54.87 1.46 16.68
CA LEU A 139 -53.75 0.58 16.94
C LEU A 139 -52.77 1.21 17.95
N ILE A 140 -52.35 2.46 17.73
CA ILE A 140 -51.49 3.19 18.65
C ILE A 140 -52.16 3.29 20.04
N HIS A 141 -53.42 3.69 20.12
CA HIS A 141 -54.15 3.74 21.39
C HIS A 141 -54.17 2.39 22.12
N SER A 142 -54.38 1.28 21.40
CA SER A 142 -54.35 -0.06 22.00
C SER A 142 -52.96 -0.51 22.48
N LEU A 143 -51.88 -0.02 21.88
CA LEU A 143 -50.52 -0.35 22.28
C LEU A 143 -50.07 0.38 23.54
N TYR A 144 -50.73 1.49 23.86
CA TYR A 144 -50.39 2.37 24.98
C TYR A 144 -51.52 2.50 26.01
N SER A 145 -52.62 1.74 25.89
CA SER A 145 -53.82 1.85 26.74
C SER A 145 -53.55 1.54 28.22
N ASP A 146 -52.51 0.75 28.49
CA ASP A 146 -52.13 0.33 29.84
C ASP A 146 -51.16 1.32 30.52
N LEU A 147 -50.71 2.37 29.82
CA LEU A 147 -49.90 3.43 30.41
C LEU A 147 -50.81 4.52 30.99
N ASP A 148 -50.66 4.79 32.28
CA ASP A 148 -51.36 5.93 32.88
C ASP A 148 -50.76 7.28 32.42
N GLU A 149 -51.46 8.38 32.71
CA GLU A 149 -51.04 9.72 32.28
C GLU A 149 -49.66 10.13 32.85
N LYS A 150 -49.34 9.68 34.06
CA LYS A 150 -48.03 9.94 34.70
C LYS A 150 -46.93 9.11 34.04
N GLU A 151 -47.19 7.85 33.72
CA GLU A 151 -46.27 6.94 33.03
C GLU A 151 -45.96 7.42 31.62
N SER A 152 -46.99 7.82 30.86
CA SER A 152 -46.84 8.37 29.50
C SER A 152 -46.01 9.67 29.50
N THR A 153 -46.30 10.57 30.44
CA THR A 153 -45.53 11.83 30.60
C THR A 153 -44.09 11.55 31.00
N THR A 154 -43.86 10.61 31.93
CA THR A 154 -42.52 10.23 32.39
C THR A 154 -41.70 9.60 31.27
N LEU A 155 -42.30 8.69 30.49
CA LEU A 155 -41.65 8.05 29.35
C LEU A 155 -41.29 9.08 28.27
N THR A 156 -42.23 9.96 27.92
CA THR A 156 -42.00 11.01 26.92
C THR A 156 -40.87 11.95 27.35
N HIS A 157 -40.87 12.39 28.60
CA HIS A 157 -39.81 13.24 29.14
C HIS A 157 -38.45 12.53 29.20
N ALA A 158 -38.41 11.23 29.51
CA ALA A 158 -37.18 10.45 29.50
C ALA A 158 -36.61 10.30 28.08
N LEU A 159 -37.46 10.06 27.08
CA LEU A 159 -37.07 10.00 25.67
C LEU A 159 -36.60 11.37 25.16
N GLU A 160 -37.22 12.47 25.60
CA GLU A 160 -36.80 13.83 25.25
C GLU A 160 -35.38 14.12 25.76
N LYS A 161 -35.06 13.78 27.01
CA LYS A 161 -33.70 13.94 27.56
C LYS A 161 -32.65 13.17 26.76
N VAL A 162 -33.00 11.98 26.26
CA VAL A 162 -32.11 11.21 25.38
C VAL A 162 -31.97 11.91 24.03
N ARG A 163 -33.07 12.42 23.45
CA ARG A 163 -33.06 13.17 22.18
C ARG A 163 -32.26 14.47 22.25
N GLU A 164 -32.41 15.24 23.33
CA GLU A 164 -31.63 16.46 23.60
C GLU A 164 -30.13 16.19 23.72
N ARG A 165 -29.73 15.02 24.25
CA ARG A 165 -28.31 14.60 24.23
C ARG A 165 -27.83 14.12 22.86
N LEU A 166 -28.73 13.61 22.02
CA LEU A 166 -28.43 13.24 20.64
C LEU A 166 -28.32 14.47 19.73
N LEU A 167 -29.14 15.51 19.95
CA LEU A 167 -29.20 16.73 19.14
C LEU A 167 -27.84 17.43 18.93
N PRO A 168 -26.96 17.66 19.94
CA PRO A 168 -25.64 18.22 19.72
C PRO A 168 -24.63 17.21 19.15
N LEU A 169 -24.81 15.90 19.34
CA LEU A 169 -23.99 14.88 18.67
C LEU A 169 -24.33 14.81 17.18
N LEU A 170 -25.62 14.95 16.84
CA LEU A 170 -26.12 15.08 15.47
C LEU A 170 -25.82 16.47 14.89
N GLY A 171 -25.78 17.52 15.73
CA GLY A 171 -25.45 18.90 15.37
C GLY A 171 -23.96 19.15 15.13
N ALA A 172 -23.08 18.55 15.93
CA ALA A 172 -21.65 18.48 15.69
C ALA A 172 -21.34 17.57 14.48
N ALA A 173 -22.12 16.51 14.27
CA ALA A 173 -22.10 15.77 13.02
C ALA A 173 -22.57 16.65 11.84
N LEU A 174 -23.59 17.50 12.01
CA LEU A 174 -24.12 18.41 10.97
C LEU A 174 -23.18 19.58 10.63
N LEU A 175 -22.39 20.08 11.58
CA LEU A 175 -21.32 21.06 11.34
C LEU A 175 -20.05 20.41 10.78
N MET A 176 -19.76 19.14 11.11
CA MET A 176 -18.76 18.31 10.41
C MET A 176 -19.25 17.86 9.01
N LEU A 177 -20.57 17.87 8.76
CA LEU A 177 -21.22 17.55 7.47
C LEU A 177 -21.42 18.79 6.58
N GLY A 178 -21.08 20.00 7.05
CA GLY A 178 -21.01 21.23 6.23
C GLY A 178 -19.77 21.31 5.32
N THR A 179 -18.78 20.45 5.57
CA THR A 179 -17.63 20.17 4.68
C THR A 179 -17.35 18.67 4.61
N ALA A 180 -18.40 17.86 4.66
CA ALA A 180 -18.32 16.46 4.26
C ALA A 180 -19.55 16.17 3.40
N ILE A 181 -19.35 16.31 2.08
CA ILE A 181 -19.90 15.34 1.12
C ILE A 181 -19.86 13.99 1.84
N ALA A 182 -20.99 13.28 1.95
CA ALA A 182 -21.01 11.93 2.47
C ALA A 182 -19.73 11.23 2.01
N ALA A 183 -18.81 10.93 2.93
CA ALA A 183 -17.69 10.09 2.55
C ALA A 183 -18.37 8.85 1.98
N PRO A 184 -18.19 8.53 0.69
CA PRO A 184 -18.63 7.24 0.20
C PRO A 184 -18.00 6.21 1.14
N ALA A 185 -18.66 5.06 1.37
CA ALA A 185 -17.98 3.92 2.00
C ALA A 185 -16.54 3.91 1.49
N SER A 186 -15.55 4.19 2.37
CA SER A 186 -14.27 4.81 1.98
C SER A 186 -13.78 4.18 0.69
N THR A 187 -13.90 4.90 -0.44
CA THR A 187 -13.68 4.28 -1.74
C THR A 187 -12.23 3.90 -1.82
N TRP A 188 -11.94 2.61 -1.77
CA TRP A 188 -10.58 2.13 -1.77
C TRP A 188 -10.05 2.25 -3.18
N THR A 189 -9.13 3.18 -3.40
CA THR A 189 -8.63 3.51 -4.75
C THR A 189 -7.39 2.72 -5.12
N VAL A 190 -7.05 2.71 -6.41
CA VAL A 190 -5.75 2.19 -6.89
C VAL A 190 -4.60 2.93 -6.22
N ARG A 191 -4.72 4.26 -6.06
CA ARG A 191 -3.70 5.11 -5.43
C ARG A 191 -3.44 4.68 -3.98
N GLU A 192 -4.49 4.46 -3.20
CA GLU A 192 -4.37 4.02 -1.80
C GLU A 192 -3.77 2.62 -1.71
N SER A 193 -4.19 1.70 -2.58
CA SER A 193 -3.62 0.34 -2.67
C SER A 193 -2.12 0.38 -2.92
N VAL A 194 -1.68 1.17 -3.91
CA VAL A 194 -0.25 1.32 -4.25
C VAL A 194 0.51 1.97 -3.09
N LYS A 195 -0.04 3.03 -2.48
CA LYS A 195 0.61 3.71 -1.35
C LYS A 195 0.83 2.79 -0.15
N SER A 196 -0.16 1.96 0.18
CA SER A 196 -0.04 0.95 1.24
C SER A 196 0.97 -0.14 0.87
N ALA A 197 0.93 -0.62 -0.38
CA ALA A 197 1.85 -1.65 -0.85
C ALA A 197 3.32 -1.20 -0.83
N LEU A 198 3.64 0.02 -1.27
CA LEU A 198 5.03 0.49 -1.31
C LEU A 198 5.75 0.44 0.05
N ALA A 199 5.01 0.52 1.17
CA ALA A 199 5.58 0.42 2.51
C ALA A 199 5.92 -1.02 2.94
N VAL A 200 5.26 -2.03 2.35
CA VAL A 200 5.35 -3.43 2.79
C VAL A 200 5.98 -4.34 1.73
N HIS A 201 5.91 -3.96 0.45
CA HIS A 201 6.24 -4.82 -0.68
C HIS A 201 7.69 -5.33 -0.61
N PRO A 202 7.93 -6.66 -0.64
CA PRO A 202 9.27 -7.23 -0.44
C PRO A 202 10.31 -6.72 -1.43
N THR A 203 9.96 -6.56 -2.71
CA THR A 203 10.89 -6.11 -3.75
C THR A 203 11.32 -4.65 -3.58
N VAL A 204 10.43 -3.80 -3.05
CA VAL A 204 10.73 -2.39 -2.76
C VAL A 204 11.63 -2.32 -1.52
N ALA A 205 11.31 -3.11 -0.50
CA ALA A 205 12.15 -3.23 0.70
C ALA A 205 13.57 -3.72 0.37
N GLU A 206 13.72 -4.75 -0.48
CA GLU A 206 15.03 -5.23 -0.96
C GLU A 206 15.80 -4.12 -1.68
N ALA A 207 15.14 -3.41 -2.60
CA ALA A 207 15.78 -2.34 -3.34
C ALA A 207 16.18 -1.17 -2.43
N HIS A 208 15.39 -0.85 -1.40
CA HIS A 208 15.73 0.16 -0.40
C HIS A 208 16.98 -0.26 0.38
N ARG A 209 17.07 -1.52 0.82
CA ARG A 209 18.29 -2.05 1.47
C ARG A 209 19.50 -1.98 0.53
N GLY A 210 19.29 -2.15 -0.77
CA GLY A 210 20.33 -1.94 -1.78
C GLY A 210 20.86 -0.50 -1.82
N VAL A 211 19.99 0.51 -1.64
CA VAL A 211 20.40 1.92 -1.52
C VAL A 211 21.21 2.15 -0.24
N ASP A 212 20.78 1.60 0.89
CA ASP A 212 21.50 1.71 2.16
C ASP A 212 22.88 1.05 2.09
N ALA A 213 22.99 -0.09 1.40
CA ALA A 213 24.25 -0.77 1.15
C ALA A 213 25.18 0.06 0.25
N ALA A 214 24.65 0.70 -0.81
CA ALA A 214 25.43 1.58 -1.68
C ALA A 214 25.90 2.84 -0.94
N LEU A 215 25.07 3.42 -0.07
CA LEU A 215 25.43 4.55 0.78
C LEU A 215 26.52 4.15 1.78
N SER A 216 26.37 2.99 2.42
CA SER A 216 27.36 2.44 3.34
C SER A 216 28.70 2.19 2.64
N ALA A 217 28.70 1.63 1.43
CA ALA A 217 29.92 1.45 0.64
C ALA A 217 30.60 2.78 0.29
N GLN A 218 29.83 3.84 0.03
CA GLN A 218 30.39 5.18 -0.16
C GLN A 218 30.98 5.75 1.14
N LEU A 219 30.32 5.53 2.30
CA LEU A 219 30.86 5.91 3.60
C LEU A 219 32.16 5.16 3.93
N THR A 220 32.28 3.87 3.58
CA THR A 220 33.52 3.10 3.76
C THR A 220 34.68 3.73 2.97
N LEU A 221 34.43 4.19 1.74
CA LEU A 221 35.45 4.88 0.94
C LEU A 221 35.80 6.26 1.49
N LEU A 222 34.83 6.97 2.08
CA LEU A 222 35.09 8.24 2.78
C LEU A 222 35.87 8.03 4.08
N GLY A 223 35.61 6.92 4.78
CA GLY A 223 36.32 6.52 6.01
C GLY A 223 37.81 6.27 5.80
N LEU A 224 38.26 6.06 4.55
CA LEU A 224 39.69 6.01 4.20
C LEU A 224 40.44 7.32 4.55
N TYR A 225 39.72 8.45 4.67
CA TYR A 225 40.26 9.77 5.03
C TYR A 225 40.10 10.12 6.52
N ASP A 226 39.42 9.27 7.29
CA ASP A 226 39.23 9.49 8.72
C ASP A 226 40.54 9.22 9.48
N PRO A 227 40.81 9.94 10.58
CA PRO A 227 41.99 9.70 11.38
C PRO A 227 41.88 8.35 12.11
N SER A 228 42.92 7.52 12.01
CA SER A 228 43.02 6.23 12.69
C SER A 228 43.95 6.33 13.89
N LEU A 229 43.44 6.01 15.09
CA LEU A 229 44.24 5.83 16.30
C LEU A 229 44.59 4.34 16.47
N THR A 230 45.88 4.03 16.46
CA THR A 230 46.41 2.68 16.69
C THR A 230 47.13 2.65 18.04
N ALA A 231 46.75 1.73 18.91
CA ALA A 231 47.46 1.45 20.15
C ALA A 231 47.86 -0.03 20.15
N SER A 232 49.12 -0.32 20.44
CA SER A 232 49.59 -1.70 20.58
C SER A 232 50.53 -1.85 21.75
N VAL A 233 50.35 -2.93 22.50
CA VAL A 233 51.25 -3.36 23.57
C VAL A 233 51.72 -4.76 23.20
N GLN A 234 53.03 -4.96 23.19
CA GLN A 234 53.64 -6.21 22.78
C GLN A 234 54.74 -6.58 23.77
N ARG A 235 54.82 -7.86 24.11
CA ARG A 235 55.96 -8.45 24.81
C ARG A 235 56.61 -9.48 23.91
N LEU A 236 57.89 -9.30 23.63
CA LEU A 236 58.71 -10.22 22.87
C LEU A 236 59.77 -10.82 23.80
N ASP A 237 59.67 -12.10 24.11
CA ASP A 237 60.69 -12.88 24.81
C ASP A 237 61.43 -13.72 23.78
N SER A 238 62.63 -13.28 23.43
CA SER A 238 63.46 -13.93 22.42
C SER A 238 64.66 -14.58 23.08
N LYS A 239 64.83 -15.88 22.84
CA LYS A 239 66.05 -16.63 23.12
C LYS A 239 66.70 -16.95 21.79
N SER A 240 67.84 -16.34 21.51
CA SER A 240 68.59 -16.60 20.28
C SER A 240 69.64 -17.70 20.51
N ALA A 241 70.01 -18.38 19.42
CA ALA A 241 71.16 -19.27 19.44
C ALA A 241 72.41 -18.45 19.79
N PRO A 242 73.18 -18.83 20.82
CA PRO A 242 74.31 -18.04 21.25
C PRO A 242 75.48 -18.13 20.27
N ALA A 243 76.16 -17.01 20.04
CA ALA A 243 77.41 -16.98 19.27
C ALA A 243 78.63 -17.47 20.08
N LEU A 244 78.50 -17.61 21.40
CA LEU A 244 79.55 -18.03 22.34
C LEU A 244 79.05 -19.16 23.25
N ILE A 245 79.90 -20.16 23.49
CA ILE A 245 79.53 -21.42 24.19
C ILE A 245 79.12 -21.19 25.66
N PHE A 246 79.52 -20.06 26.26
CA PHE A 246 79.26 -19.74 27.67
C PHE A 246 78.14 -18.71 27.90
N GLN A 247 77.40 -18.35 26.85
CA GLN A 247 76.30 -17.39 26.96
C GLN A 247 75.03 -17.98 26.38
N THR A 248 73.89 -17.60 26.93
CA THR A 248 72.57 -17.83 26.32
C THR A 248 71.85 -16.49 26.28
N PRO A 249 71.97 -15.71 25.20
CA PRO A 249 71.32 -14.43 25.09
C PRO A 249 69.81 -14.61 25.18
N ARG A 250 69.23 -13.94 26.18
CA ARG A 250 67.79 -13.78 26.31
C ARG A 250 67.51 -12.30 26.34
N THR A 251 66.65 -11.87 25.44
CA THR A 251 66.19 -10.49 25.38
C THR A 251 64.69 -10.47 25.56
N VAL A 252 64.23 -9.75 26.58
CA VAL A 252 62.82 -9.51 26.84
C VAL A 252 62.53 -8.05 26.53
N THR A 253 61.68 -7.80 25.54
CA THR A 253 61.27 -6.46 25.14
C THR A 253 59.79 -6.27 25.40
N ASP A 254 59.45 -5.30 26.24
CA ASP A 254 58.09 -4.81 26.44
C ASP A 254 57.94 -3.48 25.68
N SER A 255 57.10 -3.43 24.66
CA SER A 255 56.86 -2.23 23.86
C SER A 255 55.40 -1.79 23.91
N ALA A 256 55.18 -0.49 24.00
CA ALA A 256 53.88 0.16 23.88
C ALA A 256 53.98 1.27 22.84
N SER A 257 53.07 1.30 21.88
CA SER A 257 53.01 2.32 20.85
C SER A 257 51.61 2.90 20.74
N LEU A 258 51.54 4.21 20.53
CA LEU A 258 50.31 4.95 20.28
C LEU A 258 50.56 5.82 19.04
N GLY A 259 49.75 5.63 18.00
CA GLY A 259 49.89 6.32 16.72
C GLY A 259 48.57 6.88 16.24
N LEU A 260 48.58 8.11 15.73
CA LEU A 260 47.47 8.75 15.05
C LEU A 260 47.88 9.02 13.60
N THR A 261 47.19 8.41 12.65
CA THR A 261 47.47 8.56 11.21
C THR A 261 46.26 9.14 10.51
N LYS A 262 46.46 10.05 9.56
CA LYS A 262 45.41 10.64 8.73
C LYS A 262 45.83 10.68 7.27
N ARG A 263 44.92 10.26 6.39
CA ARG A 263 45.07 10.39 4.93
C ARG A 263 44.28 11.58 4.41
N PHE A 264 44.90 12.38 3.56
CA PHE A 264 44.29 13.55 2.94
C PHE A 264 43.84 13.27 1.50
N LYS A 265 42.91 14.08 1.00
CA LYS A 265 42.39 13.99 -0.39
C LYS A 265 43.45 14.19 -1.47
N LEU A 266 44.60 14.79 -1.13
CA LEU A 266 45.77 14.98 -2.00
C LEU A 266 46.62 13.70 -2.13
N GLY A 267 46.27 12.63 -1.42
CA GLY A 267 47.05 11.39 -1.32
C GLY A 267 48.11 11.41 -0.22
N THR A 268 48.34 12.56 0.42
CA THR A 268 49.27 12.70 1.54
C THR A 268 48.79 11.89 2.74
N ILE A 269 49.70 11.15 3.38
CA ILE A 269 49.47 10.46 4.64
C ILE A 269 50.35 11.14 5.68
N ALA A 270 49.76 11.65 6.76
CA ALA A 270 50.50 12.21 7.87
C ALA A 270 50.23 11.39 9.14
N GLY A 271 51.28 11.13 9.90
CA GLY A 271 51.21 10.36 11.14
C GLY A 271 51.95 11.06 12.27
N ILE A 272 51.45 10.88 13.48
CA ILE A 272 52.18 11.14 14.73
C ILE A 272 52.14 9.86 15.55
N SER A 273 53.29 9.35 15.95
CA SER A 273 53.38 8.15 16.78
C SER A 273 54.33 8.35 17.93
N THR A 274 53.98 7.80 19.08
CA THR A 274 54.88 7.67 20.22
C THR A 274 55.11 6.20 20.49
N ASN A 275 56.37 5.81 20.65
CA ASN A 275 56.74 4.43 20.96
C ASN A 275 57.57 4.41 22.23
N TYR A 276 57.24 3.52 23.14
CA TYR A 276 58.00 3.22 24.34
C TYR A 276 58.42 1.76 24.29
N SER A 277 59.69 1.46 24.55
CA SER A 277 60.17 0.09 24.69
C SER A 277 61.12 -0.05 25.87
N LYS A 278 60.91 -1.10 26.65
CA LYS A 278 61.76 -1.55 27.73
C LYS A 278 62.41 -2.86 27.29
N ALA A 279 63.71 -2.85 27.06
CA ALA A 279 64.48 -4.04 26.70
C ALA A 279 65.36 -4.46 27.87
N LYS A 280 65.19 -5.69 28.34
CA LYS A 280 66.11 -6.36 29.27
C LYS A 280 66.89 -7.41 28.49
N ASP A 281 68.21 -7.36 28.57
CA ASP A 281 69.09 -8.30 27.89
C ASP A 281 70.03 -8.94 28.92
N ASP A 282 69.90 -10.25 29.09
CA ASP A 282 70.69 -11.00 30.08
C ASP A 282 72.19 -11.09 29.69
N SER A 283 72.54 -10.69 28.47
CA SER A 283 73.91 -10.65 27.93
C SER A 283 74.47 -9.23 27.72
N ALA A 284 73.80 -8.19 28.24
CA ALA A 284 74.22 -6.81 28.08
C ALA A 284 75.55 -6.48 28.78
N ASN A 285 76.37 -5.62 28.15
CA ASN A 285 77.61 -5.10 28.73
C ASN A 285 77.31 -4.31 30.04
N PRO A 286 78.10 -4.50 31.13
CA PRO A 286 77.95 -3.77 32.40
C PRO A 286 77.86 -2.24 32.30
N PHE A 287 78.44 -1.63 31.26
CA PHE A 287 78.41 -0.19 31.04
C PHE A 287 77.19 0.30 30.24
N SER A 288 76.25 -0.58 29.91
CA SER A 288 75.03 -0.24 29.17
C SER A 288 73.79 -0.23 30.07
N PHE A 289 72.81 0.62 29.75
CA PHE A 289 71.54 0.61 30.46
C PHE A 289 70.84 -0.75 30.27
N ASN A 290 70.57 -1.45 31.38
CA ASN A 290 69.85 -2.72 31.42
C ASN A 290 69.03 -2.82 32.74
N PRO A 291 67.69 -2.76 32.70
CA PRO A 291 66.84 -2.62 31.52
C PRO A 291 67.03 -1.26 30.84
N ARG A 292 66.99 -1.27 29.51
CA ARG A 292 67.03 -0.09 28.66
C ARG A 292 65.62 0.40 28.42
N HIS A 293 65.35 1.65 28.77
CA HIS A 293 64.09 2.32 28.47
C HIS A 293 64.31 3.32 27.34
N SER A 294 63.60 3.12 26.23
CA SER A 294 63.60 4.04 25.10
C SER A 294 62.20 4.54 24.81
N SER A 295 62.07 5.85 24.61
CA SER A 295 60.84 6.50 24.21
C SER A 295 61.09 7.32 22.95
N SER A 296 60.13 7.35 22.04
CA SER A 296 60.21 8.10 20.80
C SER A 296 58.91 8.83 20.52
N LEU A 297 59.02 9.95 19.81
CA LEU A 297 57.93 10.70 19.22
C LEU A 297 58.30 10.95 17.77
N ASP A 298 57.53 10.41 16.83
CA ASP A 298 57.79 10.45 15.40
C ASP A 298 56.63 11.13 14.67
N LEU A 299 56.97 12.08 13.82
CA LEU A 299 56.10 12.73 12.86
C LEU A 299 56.45 12.19 11.47
N THR A 300 55.50 11.59 10.78
CA THR A 300 55.70 11.02 9.44
C THR A 300 54.82 11.71 8.42
N VAL A 301 55.35 11.94 7.22
CA VAL A 301 54.62 12.46 6.08
C VAL A 301 55.01 11.64 4.86
N SER A 302 54.03 11.04 4.20
CA SER A 302 54.21 10.30 2.95
C SER A 302 53.37 10.94 1.85
N GLN A 303 54.00 11.34 0.76
CA GLN A 303 53.36 11.96 -0.40
C GLN A 303 53.62 11.12 -1.66
N PRO A 304 52.60 10.45 -2.22
CA PRO A 304 52.72 9.84 -3.54
C PRO A 304 52.84 10.92 -4.63
N LEU A 305 53.79 10.76 -5.55
CA LEU A 305 54.15 11.74 -6.58
C LEU A 305 53.73 11.33 -8.02
N LEU A 306 53.58 10.03 -8.29
CA LEU A 306 53.25 9.52 -9.63
C LEU A 306 51.93 8.73 -9.65
N LYS A 307 51.95 7.39 -9.57
CA LYS A 307 50.75 6.52 -9.64
C LYS A 307 49.63 6.92 -8.66
N GLY A 308 49.99 7.45 -7.49
CA GLY A 308 49.06 7.94 -6.46
C GLY A 308 48.91 9.47 -6.38
N LEU A 309 49.41 10.23 -7.36
CA LEU A 309 49.39 11.70 -7.33
C LEU A 309 47.95 12.23 -7.20
N VAL A 310 47.74 13.16 -6.26
CA VAL A 310 46.41 13.75 -5.93
C VAL A 310 45.34 12.70 -5.59
N GLY A 311 45.74 11.51 -5.13
CA GLY A 311 44.80 10.42 -4.83
C GLY A 311 43.91 10.04 -6.03
N LYS A 312 44.46 10.06 -7.25
CA LYS A 312 43.73 9.69 -8.49
C LYS A 312 42.93 8.39 -8.37
N PRO A 313 43.49 7.25 -7.90
CA PRO A 313 42.72 6.01 -7.81
C PRO A 313 41.60 6.09 -6.76
N GLU A 314 41.85 6.70 -5.60
CA GLU A 314 40.85 6.86 -4.54
C GLU A 314 39.71 7.80 -4.96
N ARG A 315 40.02 8.88 -5.68
CA ARG A 315 39.02 9.81 -6.21
C ARG A 315 38.19 9.19 -7.32
N ALA A 316 38.80 8.37 -8.17
CA ALA A 316 38.07 7.65 -9.20
C ALA A 316 37.14 6.59 -8.58
N ALA A 317 37.59 5.89 -7.54
CA ALA A 317 36.75 4.98 -6.75
C ALA A 317 35.56 5.71 -6.11
N LEU A 318 35.78 6.91 -5.56
CA LEU A 318 34.70 7.74 -4.99
C LEU A 318 33.68 8.23 -6.05
N ARG A 319 34.15 8.56 -7.26
CA ARG A 319 33.26 8.90 -8.39
C ARG A 319 32.47 7.67 -8.84
N ALA A 320 33.12 6.51 -8.92
CA ALA A 320 32.48 5.25 -9.26
C ALA A 320 31.41 4.87 -8.21
N SER A 321 31.69 5.02 -6.92
CA SER A 321 30.70 4.75 -5.87
C SER A 321 29.51 5.71 -5.92
N ALA A 322 29.73 6.99 -6.27
CA ALA A 322 28.62 7.93 -6.48
C ALA A 322 27.71 7.49 -7.63
N GLN A 323 28.27 6.99 -8.73
CA GLN A 323 27.49 6.41 -9.83
C GLN A 323 26.77 5.12 -9.41
N ALA A 324 27.40 4.29 -8.57
CA ALA A 324 26.75 3.10 -8.02
C ALA A 324 25.54 3.45 -7.13
N LEU A 325 25.64 4.53 -6.33
CA LEU A 325 24.51 5.04 -5.53
C LEU A 325 23.37 5.55 -6.42
N LEU A 326 23.68 6.28 -7.49
CA LEU A 326 22.67 6.71 -8.47
C LEU A 326 21.99 5.52 -9.13
N ALA A 327 22.75 4.48 -9.50
CA ALA A 327 22.20 3.24 -10.02
C ALA A 327 21.27 2.55 -9.02
N ALA A 328 21.67 2.45 -7.75
CA ALA A 328 20.85 1.85 -6.69
C ALA A 328 19.53 2.61 -6.48
N ARG A 329 19.56 3.95 -6.44
CA ARG A 329 18.35 4.78 -6.33
C ARG A 329 17.42 4.61 -7.53
N ALA A 330 17.98 4.55 -8.73
CA ALA A 330 17.22 4.35 -9.95
C ALA A 330 16.59 2.95 -9.99
N SER A 331 17.30 1.91 -9.53
CA SER A 331 16.74 0.56 -9.33
C SER A 331 15.63 0.52 -8.28
N HIS A 332 15.75 1.26 -7.17
CA HIS A 332 14.68 1.41 -6.17
C HIS A 332 13.41 2.00 -6.78
N ALA A 333 13.54 3.12 -7.52
CA ALA A 333 12.40 3.71 -8.21
C ALA A 333 11.77 2.75 -9.24
N ARG A 334 12.57 1.92 -9.93
CA ARG A 334 12.02 0.89 -10.81
C ARG A 334 11.29 -0.21 -10.05
N ALA A 335 11.81 -0.64 -8.90
CA ALA A 335 11.15 -1.62 -8.06
C ALA A 335 9.79 -1.11 -7.56
N ALA A 336 9.72 0.17 -7.16
CA ALA A 336 8.47 0.83 -6.78
C ALA A 336 7.46 0.88 -7.95
N GLU A 337 7.90 1.24 -9.16
CA GLU A 337 7.07 1.22 -10.37
C GLU A 337 6.54 -0.18 -10.70
N ASN A 338 7.38 -1.22 -10.63
CA ASN A 338 6.96 -2.60 -10.87
C ASN A 338 5.94 -3.07 -9.83
N ALA A 339 6.18 -2.79 -8.54
CA ALA A 339 5.25 -3.10 -7.46
C ALA A 339 3.91 -2.37 -7.62
N ALA A 340 3.95 -1.09 -8.01
CA ALA A 340 2.75 -0.32 -8.31
C ALA A 340 1.95 -0.91 -9.48
N ALA A 341 2.63 -1.40 -10.52
CA ALA A 341 1.99 -2.05 -11.65
C ALA A 341 1.33 -3.37 -11.24
N GLU A 342 2.02 -4.18 -10.44
CA GLU A 342 1.52 -5.45 -9.89
C GLU A 342 0.26 -5.23 -9.05
N VAL A 343 0.34 -4.37 -8.04
CA VAL A 343 -0.78 -3.99 -7.16
C VAL A 343 -1.94 -3.40 -7.96
N GLY A 344 -1.66 -2.51 -8.91
CA GLY A 344 -2.68 -1.91 -9.77
C GLY A 344 -3.39 -2.95 -10.63
N THR A 345 -2.69 -3.97 -11.14
CA THR A 345 -3.33 -5.07 -11.88
C THR A 345 -4.15 -5.99 -10.97
N ALA A 346 -3.64 -6.31 -9.77
CA ALA A 346 -4.36 -7.10 -8.78
C ALA A 346 -5.67 -6.43 -8.34
N TYR A 347 -5.63 -5.12 -8.12
CA TYR A 347 -6.80 -4.30 -7.82
C TYR A 347 -7.91 -4.45 -8.88
N TRP A 348 -7.57 -4.32 -10.16
CA TRP A 348 -8.57 -4.43 -11.24
C TRP A 348 -9.08 -5.86 -11.45
N LYS A 349 -8.28 -6.89 -11.12
CA LYS A 349 -8.77 -8.28 -11.06
C LYS A 349 -9.77 -8.48 -9.93
N LEU A 350 -9.53 -7.90 -8.74
CA LEU A 350 -10.48 -7.92 -7.63
C LEU A 350 -11.79 -7.21 -8.00
N TRP A 351 -11.70 -6.04 -8.63
CA TRP A 351 -12.88 -5.33 -9.15
C TRP A 351 -13.68 -6.21 -10.11
N GLN A 352 -13.02 -6.89 -11.06
CA GLN A 352 -13.68 -7.80 -12.00
C GLN A 352 -14.38 -8.95 -11.27
N ALA A 353 -13.72 -9.56 -10.29
CA ALA A 353 -14.27 -10.69 -9.53
C ALA A 353 -15.52 -10.26 -8.75
N ARG A 354 -15.48 -9.10 -8.07
CA ARG A 354 -16.63 -8.55 -7.34
C ARG A 354 -17.81 -8.20 -8.24
N GLU A 355 -17.56 -7.56 -9.37
CA GLU A 355 -18.62 -7.25 -10.35
C GLU A 355 -19.20 -8.52 -10.98
N SER A 356 -18.38 -9.55 -11.18
CA SER A 356 -18.85 -10.84 -11.72
C SER A 356 -19.85 -11.53 -10.80
N ILE A 357 -19.72 -11.40 -9.47
CA ILE A 357 -20.70 -11.93 -8.52
C ILE A 357 -22.10 -11.38 -8.83
N ALA A 358 -22.23 -10.06 -9.02
CA ALA A 358 -23.52 -9.44 -9.31
C ALA A 358 -24.10 -9.92 -10.65
N VAL A 359 -23.26 -10.10 -11.67
CA VAL A 359 -23.65 -10.64 -12.98
C VAL A 359 -24.18 -12.07 -12.88
N PHE A 360 -23.46 -12.96 -12.19
CA PHE A 360 -23.87 -14.35 -12.03
C PHE A 360 -25.06 -14.52 -11.09
N GLN A 361 -25.16 -13.71 -10.03
CA GLN A 361 -26.33 -13.69 -9.14
C GLN A 361 -27.61 -13.34 -9.89
N ARG A 362 -27.56 -12.28 -10.71
CA ARG A 362 -28.68 -11.88 -11.56
C ARG A 362 -29.07 -12.99 -12.53
N SER A 363 -28.10 -13.66 -13.14
CA SER A 363 -28.38 -14.80 -14.03
C SER A 363 -29.02 -15.98 -13.30
N ALA A 364 -28.60 -16.25 -12.06
CA ALA A 364 -29.21 -17.31 -11.24
C ALA A 364 -30.65 -16.95 -10.84
N GLU A 365 -30.94 -15.68 -10.55
CA GLU A 365 -32.31 -15.21 -10.31
C GLU A 365 -33.20 -15.38 -11.56
N GLU A 366 -32.71 -14.96 -12.74
CA GLU A 366 -33.41 -15.15 -14.01
C GLU A 366 -33.68 -16.65 -14.31
N ALA A 367 -32.74 -17.55 -13.98
CA ALA A 367 -32.90 -19.00 -14.09
C ALA A 367 -33.92 -19.56 -13.06
N ARG A 368 -33.94 -19.05 -11.82
CA ARG A 368 -34.94 -19.43 -10.80
C ARG A 368 -36.35 -19.05 -11.23
N GLU A 369 -36.52 -17.84 -11.76
CA GLU A 369 -37.79 -17.38 -12.29
C GLU A 369 -38.25 -18.25 -13.45
N PHE A 370 -37.34 -18.58 -14.38
CA PHE A 370 -37.64 -19.46 -15.49
C PHE A 370 -38.11 -20.84 -15.04
N LEU A 371 -37.40 -21.46 -14.09
CA LEU A 371 -37.81 -22.74 -13.49
C LEU A 371 -39.18 -22.64 -12.81
N ALA A 372 -39.48 -21.54 -12.13
CA ALA A 372 -40.78 -21.31 -11.52
C ALA A 372 -41.91 -21.23 -12.56
N THR A 373 -41.67 -20.54 -13.70
CA THR A 373 -42.61 -20.50 -14.83
C THR A 373 -42.81 -21.89 -15.43
N THR A 374 -41.75 -22.63 -15.71
CA THR A 374 -41.82 -23.98 -16.32
C THR A 374 -42.52 -24.98 -15.40
N ARG A 375 -42.31 -24.90 -14.07
CA ARG A 375 -43.08 -25.67 -13.08
C ARG A 375 -44.58 -25.38 -13.12
N ARG A 376 -44.98 -24.11 -13.33
CA ARG A 376 -46.39 -23.73 -13.47
C ARG A 376 -46.99 -24.29 -14.76
N LEU A 377 -46.29 -24.16 -15.88
CA LEU A 377 -46.74 -24.68 -17.18
C LEU A 377 -46.87 -26.20 -17.19
N ARG A 378 -46.02 -26.92 -16.45
CA ARG A 378 -46.14 -28.38 -16.31
C ARG A 378 -47.41 -28.79 -15.55
N LYS A 379 -47.83 -28.02 -14.52
CA LYS A 379 -49.09 -28.30 -13.79
C LYS A 379 -50.31 -28.21 -14.71
N THR A 380 -50.25 -27.38 -15.74
CA THR A 380 -51.28 -27.25 -16.77
C THR A 380 -51.04 -28.16 -17.98
N PHE A 381 -50.15 -29.16 -17.88
CA PHE A 381 -49.72 -30.07 -18.96
C PHE A 381 -49.19 -29.37 -20.23
N ALA A 382 -48.77 -28.11 -20.11
CA ALA A 382 -48.27 -27.28 -21.21
C ALA A 382 -46.73 -27.28 -21.35
N ALA A 383 -46.01 -28.01 -20.50
CA ALA A 383 -44.55 -28.17 -20.55
C ALA A 383 -44.15 -29.62 -20.30
N GLU A 384 -43.13 -30.08 -21.02
CA GLU A 384 -42.66 -31.46 -20.96
C GLU A 384 -41.75 -31.72 -19.75
N ARG A 385 -41.51 -33.02 -19.45
CA ARG A 385 -40.55 -33.41 -18.39
C ARG A 385 -39.13 -32.96 -18.74
N ASP A 386 -38.76 -32.97 -20.03
CA ASP A 386 -37.44 -32.55 -20.50
C ASP A 386 -37.18 -31.06 -20.19
N ASP A 387 -38.15 -30.19 -20.46
CA ASP A 387 -38.06 -28.75 -20.17
C ASP A 387 -37.84 -28.46 -18.67
N LEU A 388 -38.50 -29.23 -17.81
CA LEU A 388 -38.28 -29.11 -16.37
C LEU A 388 -36.86 -29.53 -15.98
N LEU A 389 -36.38 -30.67 -16.48
CA LEU A 389 -35.04 -31.17 -16.15
C LEU A 389 -33.94 -30.22 -16.66
N ARG A 390 -34.10 -29.67 -17.88
CA ARG A 390 -33.18 -28.67 -18.43
C ARG A 390 -33.15 -27.39 -17.63
N SER A 391 -34.31 -26.85 -17.24
CA SER A 391 -34.36 -25.64 -16.41
C SER A 391 -33.84 -25.87 -14.98
N GLN A 392 -33.99 -27.08 -14.44
CA GLN A 392 -33.34 -27.47 -13.17
C GLN A 392 -31.81 -27.54 -13.32
N ALA A 393 -31.31 -28.18 -14.39
CA ALA A 393 -29.89 -28.27 -14.66
C ALA A 393 -29.25 -26.90 -14.89
N ASP A 394 -29.92 -26.01 -15.63
CA ASP A 394 -29.48 -24.64 -15.87
C ASP A 394 -29.39 -23.85 -14.55
N LEU A 395 -30.42 -23.90 -13.69
CA LEU A 395 -30.37 -23.26 -12.38
C LEU A 395 -29.18 -23.75 -11.54
N LEU A 396 -28.98 -25.08 -11.45
CA LEU A 396 -27.86 -25.64 -10.70
C LEU A 396 -26.51 -25.19 -11.28
N SER A 397 -26.40 -25.10 -12.60
CA SER A 397 -25.20 -24.55 -13.27
C SER A 397 -24.97 -23.09 -12.89
N LYS A 398 -26.01 -22.26 -12.82
CA LYS A 398 -25.89 -20.85 -12.40
C LYS A 398 -25.58 -20.70 -10.92
N GLU A 399 -26.09 -21.58 -10.08
CA GLU A 399 -25.74 -21.61 -8.66
C GLU A 399 -24.27 -21.99 -8.45
N LEU A 400 -23.73 -22.92 -9.26
CA LEU A 400 -22.29 -23.24 -9.26
C LEU A 400 -21.45 -22.04 -9.72
N GLU A 401 -21.81 -21.38 -10.82
CA GLU A 401 -21.11 -20.17 -11.30
C GLU A 401 -21.08 -19.05 -10.24
N VAL A 402 -22.14 -18.90 -9.44
CA VAL A 402 -22.15 -17.93 -8.32
C VAL A 402 -21.17 -18.35 -7.22
N LEU A 403 -21.08 -19.63 -6.88
CA LEU A 403 -20.12 -20.13 -5.89
C LEU A 403 -18.68 -19.89 -6.37
N ASP A 404 -18.36 -20.28 -7.60
CA ASP A 404 -17.04 -20.09 -8.20
C ASP A 404 -16.65 -18.60 -8.26
N SER A 405 -17.61 -17.71 -8.57
CA SER A 405 -17.36 -16.28 -8.59
C SER A 405 -17.07 -15.68 -7.21
N ARG A 406 -17.65 -16.25 -6.15
CA ARG A 406 -17.38 -15.85 -4.76
C ARG A 406 -16.01 -16.33 -4.32
N GLU A 407 -15.70 -17.60 -4.55
CA GLU A 407 -14.37 -18.15 -4.29
C GLU A 407 -13.29 -17.32 -5.00
N SER A 408 -13.48 -17.04 -6.29
CA SER A 408 -12.55 -16.19 -7.03
C SER A 408 -12.42 -14.79 -6.45
N ALA A 409 -13.49 -14.16 -5.94
CA ALA A 409 -13.39 -12.86 -5.30
C ALA A 409 -12.61 -12.92 -3.99
N GLU A 410 -12.80 -13.98 -3.20
CA GLU A 410 -12.04 -14.21 -1.96
C GLU A 410 -10.54 -14.43 -2.25
N GLU A 411 -10.20 -15.21 -3.28
CA GLU A 411 -8.81 -15.40 -3.72
C GLU A 411 -8.16 -14.06 -4.13
N ARG A 412 -8.89 -13.21 -4.88
CA ARG A 412 -8.36 -11.89 -5.28
C ARG A 412 -8.26 -10.91 -4.12
N THR A 413 -9.15 -11.01 -3.12
CA THR A 413 -9.00 -10.22 -1.89
C THR A 413 -7.74 -10.63 -1.16
N ALA A 414 -7.46 -11.93 -1.03
CA ALA A 414 -6.23 -12.45 -0.41
C ALA A 414 -4.96 -12.04 -1.19
N GLU A 415 -4.98 -12.10 -2.53
CA GLU A 415 -3.86 -11.62 -3.39
C GLU A 415 -3.56 -10.14 -3.12
N LEU A 416 -4.58 -9.30 -3.00
CA LEU A 416 -4.39 -7.87 -2.72
C LEU A 416 -3.96 -7.61 -1.26
N GLU A 417 -4.46 -8.39 -0.30
CA GLU A 417 -4.01 -8.35 1.09
C GLU A 417 -2.52 -8.69 1.23
N GLU A 418 -2.07 -9.75 0.55
CA GLU A 418 -0.66 -10.15 0.53
C GLU A 418 0.24 -9.03 -0.04
N LEU A 419 -0.19 -8.41 -1.15
CA LEU A 419 0.59 -7.36 -1.81
C LEU A 419 0.58 -6.01 -1.06
N THR A 420 -0.51 -5.67 -0.36
CA THR A 420 -0.70 -4.36 0.29
C THR A 420 -0.47 -4.35 1.79
N GLY A 421 -0.52 -5.53 2.45
CA GLY A 421 -0.51 -5.67 3.91
C GLY A 421 -1.78 -5.13 4.59
N VAL A 422 -2.83 -4.81 3.84
CA VAL A 422 -4.09 -4.27 4.37
C VAL A 422 -5.02 -5.41 4.77
N ASN A 423 -5.56 -5.33 5.99
CA ASN A 423 -6.46 -6.34 6.53
C ASN A 423 -7.70 -6.56 5.64
N ARG A 424 -8.00 -7.84 5.37
CA ARG A 424 -9.18 -8.30 4.62
C ARG A 424 -10.50 -7.62 5.00
N GLU A 425 -10.81 -7.43 6.28
CA GLU A 425 -12.07 -6.84 6.73
C GLU A 425 -12.27 -5.42 6.16
N ARG A 426 -11.18 -4.65 6.08
CA ARG A 426 -11.20 -3.31 5.50
C ARG A 426 -11.40 -3.32 3.98
N LEU A 427 -10.86 -4.31 3.29
CA LEU A 427 -11.02 -4.46 1.84
C LEU A 427 -12.43 -4.95 1.47
N ASP A 428 -13.01 -5.84 2.27
CA ASP A 428 -14.35 -6.39 2.06
C ASP A 428 -15.46 -5.35 2.27
N ASP A 429 -15.30 -4.45 3.25
CA ASP A 429 -16.25 -3.37 3.51
C ASP A 429 -16.10 -2.15 2.57
N ALA A 430 -14.98 -2.05 1.83
CA ALA A 430 -14.71 -0.90 0.98
C ALA A 430 -15.35 -1.02 -0.41
N ALA A 431 -15.98 0.07 -0.86
CA ALA A 431 -16.40 0.22 -2.24
C ALA A 431 -15.17 0.43 -3.15
N LEU A 432 -15.04 -0.36 -4.20
CA LEU A 432 -13.98 -0.18 -5.19
C LEU A 432 -14.34 0.91 -6.19
N GLU A 433 -13.34 1.63 -6.65
CA GLU A 433 -13.46 2.63 -7.71
C GLU A 433 -13.83 1.95 -9.03
N ASN A 434 -14.72 2.58 -9.80
CA ASN A 434 -15.07 2.10 -11.12
C ASN A 434 -13.92 2.33 -12.12
N PRO A 435 -13.75 1.44 -13.11
CA PRO A 435 -12.71 1.59 -14.11
C PRO A 435 -12.89 2.90 -14.87
N PRO A 436 -11.78 3.61 -15.17
CA PRO A 436 -11.83 4.90 -15.82
C PRO A 436 -12.48 4.80 -17.20
N VAL A 437 -13.09 5.90 -17.64
CA VAL A 437 -13.72 5.98 -18.97
C VAL A 437 -12.67 5.64 -20.04
N PRO A 438 -12.95 4.68 -20.95
CA PRO A 438 -11.98 4.27 -21.96
C PRO A 438 -11.58 5.43 -22.89
N GLN A 439 -10.36 5.90 -22.74
CA GLN A 439 -9.76 6.95 -23.56
C GLN A 439 -8.56 6.42 -24.35
N PRO A 440 -8.31 6.93 -25.57
CA PRO A 440 -7.14 6.56 -26.35
C PRO A 440 -5.88 7.13 -25.71
N LEU A 441 -5.19 6.32 -24.92
CA LEU A 441 -3.84 6.61 -24.43
C LEU A 441 -2.83 6.01 -25.42
N VAL A 442 -1.86 6.80 -25.87
CA VAL A 442 -0.79 6.36 -26.76
C VAL A 442 0.54 6.50 -26.01
N PRO A 443 1.11 5.40 -25.50
CA PRO A 443 2.42 5.41 -24.87
C PRO A 443 3.48 5.94 -25.85
N SER A 444 4.34 6.85 -25.38
CA SER A 444 5.39 7.45 -26.20
C SER A 444 6.75 6.81 -25.94
N LEU A 445 7.42 6.34 -26.98
CA LEU A 445 8.80 5.84 -26.87
C LEU A 445 9.76 6.94 -26.39
N ALA A 446 9.59 8.17 -26.87
CA ALA A 446 10.44 9.29 -26.48
C ALA A 446 10.35 9.57 -24.97
N ARG A 447 9.13 9.50 -24.42
CA ARG A 447 8.89 9.71 -22.99
C ARG A 447 9.41 8.51 -22.17
N ALA A 448 9.25 7.28 -22.68
CA ALA A 448 9.78 6.08 -22.05
C ALA A 448 11.31 6.09 -21.92
N LEU A 449 12.03 6.56 -22.94
CA LEU A 449 13.50 6.65 -22.90
C LEU A 449 14.03 7.70 -21.91
N THR A 450 13.20 8.68 -21.52
CA THR A 450 13.56 9.71 -20.54
C THR A 450 13.09 9.39 -19.12
N ALA A 451 11.89 8.81 -18.98
CA ALA A 451 11.26 8.59 -17.68
C ALA A 451 11.68 7.26 -17.03
N ARG A 452 12.05 6.24 -17.82
CA ARG A 452 12.40 4.92 -17.26
C ARG A 452 13.67 4.94 -16.41
N THR A 453 13.47 4.61 -15.14
CA THR A 453 14.51 4.60 -14.12
C THR A 453 15.48 3.42 -14.25
N ASP A 454 15.09 2.28 -14.84
CA ASP A 454 16.01 1.18 -15.13
C ASP A 454 17.02 1.50 -16.23
N LEU A 455 16.62 2.29 -17.23
CA LEU A 455 17.58 2.82 -18.22
C LEU A 455 18.55 3.81 -17.56
N ALA A 456 18.06 4.65 -16.65
CA ALA A 456 18.92 5.52 -15.86
C ALA A 456 19.90 4.71 -14.97
N ALA A 457 19.45 3.59 -14.38
CA ALA A 457 20.29 2.68 -13.61
C ALA A 457 21.38 2.04 -14.48
N ALA A 458 21.02 1.53 -15.68
CA ALA A 458 21.96 0.94 -16.63
C ALA A 458 23.02 1.96 -17.08
N LYS A 459 22.61 3.19 -17.39
CA LYS A 459 23.52 4.30 -17.75
C LYS A 459 24.45 4.67 -16.59
N ALA A 460 23.95 4.68 -15.35
CA ALA A 460 24.79 4.94 -14.17
C ALA A 460 25.82 3.82 -13.94
N VAL A 461 25.47 2.55 -14.17
CA VAL A 461 26.43 1.43 -14.13
C VAL A 461 27.49 1.57 -15.24
N ALA A 462 27.08 1.90 -16.47
CA ALA A 462 28.04 2.17 -17.55
C ALA A 462 28.97 3.35 -17.23
N ALA A 463 28.45 4.41 -16.61
CA ALA A 463 29.23 5.54 -16.15
C ALA A 463 30.21 5.15 -15.03
N ARG A 464 29.80 4.30 -14.07
CA ARG A 464 30.69 3.73 -13.04
C ARG A 464 31.86 2.98 -13.69
N ASP A 465 31.56 2.09 -14.64
CA ASP A 465 32.57 1.25 -15.29
C ASP A 465 33.50 2.07 -16.22
N ALA A 466 32.99 3.18 -16.77
CA ALA A 466 33.83 4.16 -17.46
C ALA A 466 34.82 4.86 -16.51
N GLN A 467 34.42 5.18 -15.26
CA GLN A 467 35.33 5.76 -14.26
C GLN A 467 36.42 4.77 -13.83
N THR A 468 36.08 3.49 -13.66
CA THR A 468 37.06 2.45 -13.28
C THR A 468 38.04 2.16 -14.42
N LEU A 469 37.59 2.16 -15.68
CA LEU A 469 38.46 2.07 -16.85
C LEU A 469 39.41 3.27 -16.92
N ALA A 470 38.89 4.50 -16.81
CA ALA A 470 39.70 5.71 -16.85
C ALA A 470 40.77 5.72 -15.74
N ALA A 471 40.43 5.23 -14.54
CA ALA A 471 41.39 5.08 -13.44
C ALA A 471 42.49 4.06 -13.76
N SER A 472 42.10 2.92 -14.33
CA SER A 472 43.03 1.85 -14.71
C SER A 472 43.98 2.28 -15.84
N GLU A 473 43.49 3.05 -16.81
CA GLU A 473 44.31 3.61 -17.90
C GLU A 473 45.25 4.71 -17.42
N ALA A 474 44.78 5.61 -16.54
CA ALA A 474 45.60 6.69 -16.00
C ALA A 474 46.78 6.20 -15.16
N GLY A 475 46.66 5.03 -14.52
CA GLY A 475 47.72 4.41 -13.73
C GLY A 475 48.60 3.42 -14.50
N PHE A 476 48.25 3.09 -15.75
CA PHE A 476 48.90 2.02 -16.50
C PHE A 476 50.34 2.40 -16.87
N GLY A 477 51.30 1.57 -16.42
CA GLY A 477 52.72 1.74 -16.75
C GLY A 477 53.44 2.88 -16.02
N LEU A 478 52.76 3.59 -15.12
CA LEU A 478 53.40 4.59 -14.26
C LEU A 478 54.08 3.91 -13.07
N PRO A 479 55.34 4.26 -12.74
CA PRO A 479 55.98 3.81 -11.50
C PRO A 479 55.29 4.39 -10.27
N ALA A 480 55.35 3.66 -9.16
CA ALA A 480 55.00 4.19 -7.85
C ALA A 480 56.23 4.94 -7.32
N LEU A 481 56.07 6.25 -7.13
CA LEU A 481 57.09 7.11 -6.50
C LEU A 481 56.42 7.83 -5.33
N SER A 482 56.98 7.69 -4.14
CA SER A 482 56.54 8.40 -2.93
C SER A 482 57.68 9.11 -2.24
N LEU A 483 57.44 10.35 -1.82
CA LEU A 483 58.32 11.12 -0.95
C LEU A 483 57.93 10.83 0.50
N ASN A 484 58.85 10.27 1.27
CA ASN A 484 58.66 9.89 2.66
C ASN A 484 59.57 10.72 3.55
N GLY A 485 59.00 11.53 4.43
CA GLY A 485 59.70 12.30 5.44
C GLY A 485 59.34 11.79 6.83
N ALA A 486 60.33 11.68 7.71
CA ALA A 486 60.11 11.45 9.13
C ALA A 486 60.93 12.42 9.96
N TRP A 487 60.34 12.93 11.03
CA TRP A 487 60.99 13.75 12.05
C TRP A 487 60.68 13.14 13.41
N GLY A 488 61.71 12.76 14.16
CA GLY A 488 61.56 12.08 15.43
C GLY A 488 62.47 12.61 16.52
N TRP A 489 62.05 12.39 17.76
CA TRP A 489 62.84 12.63 18.96
C TRP A 489 62.89 11.36 19.78
N THR A 490 64.07 11.05 20.31
CA THR A 490 64.30 9.82 21.07
C THR A 490 64.83 10.15 22.46
N GLY A 491 64.37 9.42 23.46
CA GLY A 491 64.93 9.39 24.81
C GLY A 491 65.45 8.00 25.10
N LEU A 492 66.55 7.91 25.84
CA LEU A 492 67.18 6.66 26.23
C LEU A 492 67.77 6.78 27.64
N LYS A 493 67.20 6.05 28.59
CA LYS A 493 67.68 5.98 29.98
C LYS A 493 67.52 4.59 30.60
N SER A 494 68.06 4.44 31.80
CA SER A 494 67.84 3.29 32.69
C SER A 494 66.46 3.27 33.35
N ASP A 495 65.72 4.38 33.32
CA ASP A 495 64.41 4.54 33.94
C ASP A 495 63.39 5.12 32.94
N SER A 496 62.12 4.78 33.13
CA SER A 496 61.04 5.20 32.23
C SER A 496 60.83 6.71 32.26
N SER A 497 60.80 7.32 33.45
CA SER A 497 60.64 8.77 33.65
C SER A 497 61.71 9.57 32.93
N GLY A 498 62.97 9.17 33.08
CA GLY A 498 64.11 9.85 32.49
C GLY A 498 64.18 9.71 30.97
N SER A 499 63.64 8.63 30.41
CA SER A 499 63.48 8.47 28.96
C SER A 499 62.46 9.50 28.41
N PHE A 500 61.30 9.64 29.06
CA PHE A 500 60.30 10.64 28.67
C PHE A 500 60.77 12.08 28.95
N GLU A 501 61.53 12.32 30.01
CA GLU A 501 62.12 13.61 30.32
C GLU A 501 63.09 14.06 29.20
N GLN A 502 63.94 13.15 28.71
CA GLN A 502 64.83 13.44 27.58
C GLN A 502 64.05 13.73 26.29
N LEU A 503 62.94 13.03 26.07
CA LEU A 503 62.05 13.28 24.94
C LEU A 503 61.42 14.68 25.02
N GLY A 504 60.97 15.11 26.22
CA GLY A 504 60.42 16.45 26.45
C GLY A 504 61.45 17.58 26.34
N ARG A 505 62.74 17.29 26.53
CA ARG A 505 63.85 18.23 26.27
C ARG A 505 64.22 18.33 24.79
N PHE A 506 63.64 17.47 23.93
CA PHE A 506 63.92 17.41 22.49
C PHE A 506 65.41 17.29 22.13
N GLY A 507 66.21 16.69 23.03
CA GLY A 507 67.68 16.75 22.97
C GLY A 507 68.31 15.86 21.90
N PHE A 508 67.70 14.71 21.59
CA PHE A 508 68.19 13.77 20.59
C PHE A 508 67.17 13.65 19.45
N ARG A 509 67.46 14.36 18.36
CA ARG A 509 66.62 14.47 17.16
C ARG A 509 67.11 13.53 16.07
N THR A 510 66.17 12.94 15.35
CA THR A 510 66.40 12.16 14.13
C THR A 510 65.49 12.69 13.04
N TRP A 511 65.99 12.84 11.82
CA TRP A 511 65.15 13.15 10.67
C TRP A 511 65.59 12.29 9.49
N SER A 512 64.64 11.92 8.65
CA SER A 512 64.91 11.19 7.41
C SER A 512 64.03 11.74 6.30
N LEU A 513 64.60 11.75 5.09
CA LEU A 513 63.90 12.08 3.87
C LEU A 513 64.30 11.04 2.83
N GLY A 514 63.32 10.27 2.36
CA GLY A 514 63.50 9.17 1.41
C GLY A 514 62.59 9.33 0.20
N LEU A 515 63.08 8.85 -0.93
CA LEU A 515 62.28 8.64 -2.14
C LEU A 515 62.16 7.14 -2.37
N ASP A 516 60.93 6.64 -2.30
CA ASP A 516 60.64 5.23 -2.55
C ASP A 516 60.12 5.07 -3.97
N PHE A 517 60.92 4.41 -4.81
CA PHE A 517 60.60 4.09 -6.19
C PHE A 517 60.32 2.58 -6.33
N SER A 518 59.16 2.25 -6.86
CA SER A 518 58.77 0.87 -7.16
C SER A 518 58.17 0.77 -8.57
N TYR A 519 58.70 -0.18 -9.36
CA TYR A 519 58.24 -0.47 -10.70
C TYR A 519 58.13 -1.98 -10.91
N ALA A 520 56.94 -2.46 -11.26
CA ALA A 520 56.69 -3.87 -11.51
C ALA A 520 56.94 -4.21 -12.99
N PHE A 521 58.01 -4.95 -13.26
CA PHE A 521 58.28 -5.50 -14.59
C PHE A 521 57.26 -6.59 -14.97
N GLY A 522 56.96 -6.74 -16.26
CA GLY A 522 55.96 -7.69 -16.77
C GLY A 522 54.49 -7.20 -16.74
N ARG A 523 54.12 -6.30 -15.81
CA ARG A 523 52.84 -5.54 -15.79
C ARG A 523 51.55 -6.38 -16.00
N ARG A 524 51.56 -7.68 -15.71
CA ARG A 524 50.42 -8.57 -15.98
C ARG A 524 49.18 -8.19 -15.18
N VAL A 525 49.36 -7.75 -13.93
CA VAL A 525 48.27 -7.28 -13.07
C VAL A 525 47.64 -5.98 -13.58
N ASP A 526 48.46 -5.00 -13.96
CA ASP A 526 47.97 -3.74 -14.53
C ASP A 526 47.28 -3.96 -15.90
N LEU A 527 47.80 -4.88 -16.71
CA LEU A 527 47.18 -5.28 -17.98
C LEU A 527 45.83 -5.98 -17.73
N ALA A 528 45.79 -6.96 -16.82
CA ALA A 528 44.56 -7.68 -16.46
C ALA A 528 43.49 -6.72 -15.92
N GLY A 529 43.84 -5.83 -14.99
CA GLY A 529 42.92 -4.83 -14.46
C GLY A 529 42.35 -3.91 -15.54
N ARG A 530 43.18 -3.49 -16.51
CA ARG A 530 42.72 -2.70 -17.67
C ARG A 530 41.80 -3.50 -18.59
N THR A 531 42.16 -4.74 -18.91
CA THR A 531 41.33 -5.59 -19.78
C THR A 531 39.98 -5.91 -19.13
N ASP A 532 39.97 -6.16 -17.81
CA ASP A 532 38.76 -6.43 -17.04
C ASP A 532 37.87 -5.19 -16.97
N ALA A 533 38.44 -4.01 -16.69
CA ALA A 533 37.68 -2.76 -16.68
C ALA A 533 37.13 -2.42 -18.07
N ARG A 534 37.89 -2.69 -19.15
CA ARG A 534 37.43 -2.49 -20.53
C ARG A 534 36.30 -3.46 -20.89
N ALA A 535 36.43 -4.73 -20.50
CA ALA A 535 35.40 -5.74 -20.71
C ALA A 535 34.11 -5.40 -19.93
N ALA A 536 34.23 -4.97 -18.68
CA ALA A 536 33.10 -4.53 -17.86
C ALA A 536 32.35 -3.35 -18.49
N LYS A 537 33.08 -2.33 -18.96
CA LYS A 537 32.47 -1.20 -19.68
C LYS A 537 31.76 -1.64 -20.95
N LEU A 538 32.40 -2.44 -21.81
CA LEU A 538 31.79 -2.94 -23.05
C LEU A 538 30.53 -3.75 -22.76
N LEU A 539 30.55 -4.59 -21.72
CA LEU A 539 29.39 -5.35 -21.28
C LEU A 539 28.25 -4.43 -20.81
N ALA A 540 28.56 -3.36 -20.07
CA ALA A 540 27.58 -2.37 -19.63
C ALA A 540 26.95 -1.60 -20.82
N ASP A 541 27.74 -1.24 -21.83
CA ASP A 541 27.27 -0.59 -23.06
C ASP A 541 26.32 -1.50 -23.86
N VAL A 542 26.68 -2.79 -23.98
CA VAL A 542 25.83 -3.81 -24.63
C VAL A 542 24.52 -4.02 -23.86
N ARG A 543 24.58 -4.09 -22.52
CA ARG A 543 23.38 -4.22 -21.68
C ARG A 543 22.46 -3.00 -21.81
N THR A 544 23.02 -1.80 -21.87
CA THR A 544 22.25 -0.56 -22.07
C THR A 544 21.56 -0.56 -23.43
N THR A 545 22.26 -0.92 -24.50
CA THR A 545 21.70 -1.02 -25.86
C THR A 545 20.61 -2.10 -25.95
N ALA A 546 20.82 -3.25 -25.30
CA ALA A 546 19.83 -4.31 -25.24
C ALA A 546 18.57 -3.88 -24.48
N LEU A 547 18.74 -3.11 -23.39
CA LEU A 547 17.63 -2.56 -22.61
C LEU A 547 16.82 -1.54 -23.42
N GLU A 548 17.46 -0.66 -24.18
CA GLU A 548 16.76 0.29 -25.07
C GLU A 548 15.85 -0.43 -26.08
N ARG A 549 16.35 -1.51 -26.71
CA ARG A 549 15.55 -2.33 -27.63
C ARG A 549 14.40 -3.05 -26.93
N LEU A 550 14.62 -3.48 -25.68
CA LEU A 550 13.58 -4.09 -24.86
C LEU A 550 12.49 -3.08 -24.52
N ILE A 551 12.86 -1.87 -24.10
CA ILE A 551 11.93 -0.77 -23.83
C ILE A 551 11.09 -0.46 -25.06
N GLN A 552 11.72 -0.36 -26.24
CA GLN A 552 11.00 -0.14 -27.49
C GLN A 552 9.94 -1.22 -27.73
N ARG A 553 10.31 -2.50 -27.61
CA ARG A 553 9.39 -3.62 -27.79
C ARG A 553 8.24 -3.61 -26.76
N GLU A 554 8.54 -3.26 -25.51
CA GLU A 554 7.53 -3.18 -24.44
C GLU A 554 6.52 -2.06 -24.70
N VAL A 555 6.99 -0.86 -25.06
CA VAL A 555 6.12 0.30 -25.37
C VAL A 555 5.25 0.00 -26.60
N GLU A 556 5.83 -0.56 -27.66
CA GLU A 556 5.06 -0.95 -28.85
C GLU A 556 4.00 -2.03 -28.52
N THR A 557 4.37 -3.00 -27.70
CA THR A 557 3.45 -4.08 -27.29
C THR A 557 2.34 -3.55 -26.39
N ALA A 558 2.66 -2.66 -25.46
CA ALA A 558 1.68 -1.99 -24.60
C ALA A 558 0.71 -1.15 -25.43
N SER A 559 1.21 -0.36 -26.39
CA SER A 559 0.40 0.45 -27.31
C SER A 559 -0.56 -0.43 -28.14
N ARG A 560 -0.07 -1.53 -28.72
CA ARG A 560 -0.92 -2.49 -29.46
C ARG A 560 -1.99 -3.12 -28.56
N ARG A 561 -1.62 -3.61 -27.37
CA ARG A 561 -2.55 -4.26 -26.43
C ARG A 561 -3.63 -3.31 -25.94
N LEU A 562 -3.27 -2.06 -25.65
CA LEU A 562 -4.19 -1.03 -25.21
C LEU A 562 -5.17 -0.61 -26.31
N ARG A 563 -4.71 -0.52 -27.55
CA ARG A 563 -5.60 -0.27 -28.71
C ARG A 563 -6.64 -1.37 -28.86
N VAL A 564 -6.21 -2.63 -28.76
CA VAL A 564 -7.10 -3.79 -28.86
C VAL A 564 -8.08 -3.85 -27.69
N SER A 565 -7.65 -3.57 -26.45
CA SER A 565 -8.55 -3.57 -25.29
C SER A 565 -9.61 -2.46 -25.38
N LEU A 566 -9.26 -1.29 -25.91
CA LEU A 566 -10.20 -0.20 -26.15
C LEU A 566 -11.28 -0.57 -27.17
N GLU A 567 -10.91 -1.21 -28.28
CA GLU A 567 -11.87 -1.75 -29.26
C GLU A 567 -12.71 -2.88 -28.67
N ARG A 568 -12.12 -3.75 -27.84
CA ARG A 568 -12.84 -4.83 -27.16
C ARG A 568 -13.96 -4.27 -26.28
N VAL A 569 -13.71 -3.23 -25.48
CA VAL A 569 -14.75 -2.56 -24.66
C VAL A 569 -15.89 -2.00 -25.52
N ARG A 570 -15.57 -1.40 -26.68
CA ARG A 570 -16.57 -0.86 -27.61
C ARG A 570 -17.45 -1.96 -28.20
N VAL A 571 -16.84 -3.06 -28.63
CA VAL A 571 -17.54 -4.20 -29.24
C VAL A 571 -18.38 -4.96 -28.22
N THR A 572 -17.84 -5.27 -27.04
CA THR A 572 -18.57 -6.00 -25.99
C THR A 572 -19.76 -5.21 -25.47
N ARG A 573 -19.67 -3.88 -25.40
CA ARG A 573 -20.82 -3.04 -25.03
C ARG A 573 -21.96 -3.14 -26.04
N LYS A 574 -21.66 -3.10 -27.34
CA LYS A 574 -22.68 -3.28 -28.39
C LYS A 574 -23.27 -4.69 -28.37
N LEU A 575 -22.41 -5.70 -28.15
CA LEU A 575 -22.82 -7.09 -28.06
C LEU A 575 -23.80 -7.32 -26.89
N GLU A 576 -23.50 -6.79 -25.71
CA GLU A 576 -24.38 -6.89 -24.54
C GLU A 576 -25.76 -6.29 -24.84
N ILE A 577 -25.82 -5.06 -25.35
CA ILE A 577 -27.09 -4.39 -25.67
C ILE A 577 -27.95 -5.24 -26.62
N LEU A 578 -27.36 -5.77 -27.70
CA LEU A 578 -28.08 -6.58 -28.67
C LEU A 578 -28.52 -7.93 -28.08
N GLN A 579 -27.67 -8.59 -27.29
CA GLN A 579 -28.01 -9.88 -26.67
C GLN A 579 -29.07 -9.73 -25.57
N GLU A 580 -29.06 -8.63 -24.82
CA GLU A 580 -30.13 -8.32 -23.86
C GLU A 580 -31.47 -8.06 -24.57
N GLU A 581 -31.45 -7.36 -25.71
CA GLU A 581 -32.66 -7.16 -26.51
C GLU A 581 -33.20 -8.51 -27.03
N VAL A 582 -32.33 -9.37 -27.57
CA VAL A 582 -32.69 -10.73 -28.00
C VAL A 582 -33.30 -11.54 -26.87
N LEU A 583 -32.67 -11.54 -25.68
CA LEU A 583 -33.20 -12.22 -24.50
C LEU A 583 -34.57 -11.67 -24.08
N SER A 584 -34.75 -10.35 -24.10
CA SER A 584 -36.05 -9.74 -23.76
C SER A 584 -37.16 -10.14 -24.73
N LEU A 585 -36.84 -10.30 -26.01
CA LEU A 585 -37.76 -10.74 -27.05
C LEU A 585 -38.05 -12.24 -26.94
N SER A 586 -37.04 -13.06 -26.65
CA SER A 586 -37.21 -14.51 -26.46
C SER A 586 -38.04 -14.82 -25.21
N GLN A 587 -37.87 -14.06 -24.13
CA GLN A 587 -38.73 -14.13 -22.93
C GLN A 587 -40.19 -13.83 -23.24
N LYS A 588 -40.48 -12.78 -24.02
CA LYS A 588 -41.86 -12.44 -24.46
C LYS A 588 -42.45 -13.49 -25.39
N LYS A 589 -41.65 -14.07 -26.30
CA LYS A 589 -42.11 -15.14 -27.20
C LYS A 589 -42.39 -16.44 -26.44
N TYR A 590 -41.60 -16.74 -25.41
CA TYR A 590 -41.78 -17.93 -24.58
C TYR A 590 -43.08 -17.88 -23.77
N SER A 591 -43.41 -16.73 -23.18
CA SER A 591 -44.70 -16.58 -22.48
C SER A 591 -45.91 -16.71 -23.40
N GLN A 592 -45.72 -16.53 -24.71
CA GLN A 592 -46.75 -16.72 -25.75
C GLN A 592 -46.73 -18.13 -26.37
N GLY A 593 -45.83 -19.03 -25.94
CA GLY A 593 -45.68 -20.37 -26.52
C GLY A 593 -45.10 -20.39 -27.94
N ARG A 594 -44.39 -19.33 -28.37
CA ARG A 594 -43.87 -19.16 -29.74
C ARG A 594 -42.41 -19.56 -29.91
N ILE A 595 -41.75 -20.03 -28.85
CA ILE A 595 -40.33 -20.45 -28.87
C ILE A 595 -40.14 -21.58 -27.86
N GLU A 596 -39.24 -22.52 -28.18
CA GLU A 596 -38.89 -23.64 -27.32
C GLU A 596 -38.07 -23.20 -26.10
N SER A 597 -38.16 -23.97 -25.01
CA SER A 597 -37.35 -23.79 -23.79
C SER A 597 -35.84 -23.77 -24.08
N ARG A 598 -35.38 -24.65 -24.97
CA ARG A 598 -33.97 -24.75 -25.38
C ARG A 598 -33.45 -23.45 -25.99
N ASP A 599 -34.21 -22.85 -26.89
CA ASP A 599 -33.77 -21.66 -27.61
C ASP A 599 -33.75 -20.43 -26.69
N ARG A 600 -34.72 -20.33 -25.76
CA ARG A 600 -34.67 -19.32 -24.69
C ARG A 600 -33.43 -19.50 -23.79
N LEU A 601 -33.13 -20.73 -23.36
CA LEU A 601 -31.95 -21.02 -22.53
C LEU A 601 -30.65 -20.67 -23.27
N ARG A 602 -30.59 -20.91 -24.58
CA ARG A 602 -29.46 -20.50 -25.42
C ARG A 602 -29.29 -18.98 -25.43
N ASP A 603 -30.38 -18.23 -25.63
CA ASP A 603 -30.34 -16.76 -25.62
C ASP A 603 -29.97 -16.20 -24.24
N ALA A 604 -30.46 -16.82 -23.15
CA ALA A 604 -30.11 -16.43 -21.79
C ALA A 604 -28.61 -16.63 -21.51
N ASN A 605 -28.06 -17.78 -21.91
CA ASN A 605 -26.63 -18.05 -21.80
C ASN A 605 -25.79 -17.11 -22.68
N ALA A 606 -26.26 -16.74 -23.87
CA ALA A 606 -25.60 -15.77 -24.73
C ALA A 606 -25.58 -14.35 -24.12
N ALA A 607 -26.68 -13.92 -23.51
CA ALA A 607 -26.76 -12.65 -22.80
C ALA A 607 -25.84 -12.61 -21.55
N LEU A 608 -25.81 -13.70 -20.77
CA LEU A 608 -24.86 -13.84 -19.66
C LEU A 608 -23.41 -13.74 -20.14
N ALA A 609 -23.05 -14.48 -21.19
CA ALA A 609 -21.71 -14.45 -21.76
C ALA A 609 -21.33 -13.03 -22.23
N ALA A 610 -22.27 -12.28 -22.82
CA ALA A 610 -22.06 -10.91 -23.24
C ALA A 610 -21.85 -9.94 -22.05
N ARG A 611 -22.65 -10.06 -20.98
CA ARG A 611 -22.49 -9.28 -19.73
C ARG A 611 -21.13 -9.54 -19.08
N SER A 612 -20.76 -10.81 -18.93
CA SER A 612 -19.46 -11.21 -18.37
C SER A 612 -18.30 -10.70 -19.24
N ALA A 613 -18.41 -10.83 -20.57
CA ALA A 613 -17.41 -10.31 -21.50
C ALA A 613 -17.25 -8.79 -21.41
N ARG A 614 -18.32 -8.03 -21.14
CA ARG A 614 -18.22 -6.58 -20.91
C ARG A 614 -17.42 -6.27 -19.65
N VAL A 615 -17.75 -6.91 -18.51
CA VAL A 615 -17.04 -6.69 -17.24
C VAL A 615 -15.56 -7.03 -17.40
N ALA A 616 -15.24 -8.16 -18.03
CA ALA A 616 -13.88 -8.56 -18.35
C ALA A 616 -13.15 -7.55 -19.26
N ALA A 617 -13.81 -7.04 -20.30
CA ALA A 617 -13.20 -6.04 -21.20
C ALA A 617 -12.87 -4.73 -20.47
N HIS A 618 -13.72 -4.26 -19.55
CA HIS A 618 -13.45 -3.06 -18.76
C HIS A 618 -12.27 -3.25 -17.81
N SER A 619 -12.23 -4.37 -17.09
CA SER A 619 -11.08 -4.68 -16.23
C SER A 619 -9.80 -4.84 -17.04
N GLU A 620 -9.85 -5.54 -18.18
CA GLU A 620 -8.69 -5.69 -19.05
C GLU A 620 -8.18 -4.32 -19.53
N PHE A 621 -9.07 -3.42 -19.96
CA PHE A 621 -8.66 -2.06 -20.34
C PHE A 621 -7.95 -1.33 -19.21
N ALA A 622 -8.48 -1.40 -17.97
CA ALA A 622 -7.87 -0.79 -16.81
C ALA A 622 -6.51 -1.41 -16.45
N GLN A 623 -6.38 -2.74 -16.52
CA GLN A 623 -5.09 -3.42 -16.36
C GLN A 623 -4.08 -3.01 -17.45
N ARG A 624 -4.51 -2.95 -18.72
CA ARG A 624 -3.63 -2.52 -19.83
C ARG A 624 -3.21 -1.07 -19.70
N SER A 625 -4.04 -0.19 -19.16
CA SER A 625 -3.68 1.22 -18.96
C SER A 625 -2.63 1.38 -17.85
N VAL A 626 -2.74 0.62 -16.75
CA VAL A 626 -1.71 0.55 -15.70
C VAL A 626 -0.38 0.05 -16.29
N LEU A 627 -0.41 -1.08 -17.01
CA LEU A 627 0.80 -1.65 -17.63
C LEU A 627 1.40 -0.73 -18.69
N ALA A 628 0.58 0.01 -19.43
CA ALA A 628 1.05 0.96 -20.43
C ALA A 628 1.81 2.14 -19.78
N ARG A 629 1.32 2.65 -18.65
CA ARG A 629 2.01 3.69 -17.87
C ARG A 629 3.29 3.17 -17.23
N ALA A 630 3.29 1.93 -16.72
CA ALA A 630 4.50 1.28 -16.18
C ALA A 630 5.57 1.00 -17.26
N ALA A 631 5.14 0.71 -18.50
CA ALA A 631 6.04 0.56 -19.64
C ALA A 631 6.66 1.89 -20.08
N GLU A 632 5.92 3.00 -19.94
CA GLU A 632 6.41 4.36 -20.14
C GLU A 632 7.26 4.87 -18.95
N GLY A 633 7.07 4.29 -17.74
CA GLY A 633 7.75 4.70 -16.51
C GLY A 633 7.13 5.92 -15.83
N THR A 634 5.83 6.14 -16.03
CA THR A 634 5.08 7.31 -15.54
C THR A 634 3.94 6.93 -14.60
N LEU A 635 3.88 5.68 -14.11
CA LEU A 635 2.74 5.20 -13.32
C LEU A 635 2.67 5.91 -11.97
N LEU A 636 3.79 6.03 -11.25
CA LEU A 636 3.85 6.71 -9.96
C LEU A 636 3.58 8.22 -10.11
N GLU A 637 4.11 8.84 -11.17
CA GLU A 637 3.81 10.25 -11.52
C GLU A 637 2.29 10.44 -11.73
N HIS A 638 1.65 9.52 -12.47
CA HIS A 638 0.21 9.60 -12.70
C HIS A 638 -0.63 9.39 -11.43
N LEU A 639 -0.15 8.55 -10.51
CA LEU A 639 -0.80 8.32 -9.22
C LEU A 639 -0.47 9.40 -8.18
N ASP A 640 0.37 10.38 -8.52
CA ASP A 640 0.85 11.43 -7.61
C ASP A 640 1.45 10.80 -6.34
N ILE A 641 2.33 9.81 -6.57
CA ILE A 641 3.09 9.08 -5.54
C ILE A 641 4.57 9.29 -5.83
N SER A 642 5.31 9.72 -4.82
CA SER A 642 6.78 9.78 -4.91
C SER A 642 7.39 8.39 -4.69
N PRO A 643 8.35 7.98 -5.53
CA PRO A 643 9.02 6.68 -5.44
C PRO A 643 9.94 6.53 -4.22
#